data_AF-A0AA41H4V2-F1
#
_entry.id   AF-A0AA41H4V2-F1
#
_cell.length_a   1.000
_cell.length_b   1.000
_cell.length_c   1.000
_cell.angle_alpha   90.00
_cell.angle_beta   90.00
_cell.angle_gamma   90.00
#
_symmetry.space_group_name_H-M   'P 1'
#
loop_
_entity.id
_entity.type
_entity.pdbx_description
1 polymer ?
#
loop_
_entity_poly.entity_id
_entity_poly.type
_entity_poly.pdbx_seq_one_letter_code
_entity_poly.pdbx_strand_id
1 'polypeptide(L)'
;MTLSLRRTILAASIALLSAGGALHAAEPAKSVKSDIAIPDIAYTKFVLNNGLTVLVHEDHKTPVVAVNTWYHVGSKNEKAGKTGFAHLFEHLMFSGSDHFNQGTFINAMERIGATNLNGTTNTDRTNYFENVPTSMLDYTLFAESDRMGHLLGVLDQKKLDLQRGVVQNEKRQGENQPYGVAYQLLTENTWPAGHPYSWTVIGSMKDLDAASMTDVQEWFKTNYGPNNVTLVLAGDITPEQAREKVEKYYGEIPAGPPLARHEAWIAKRSGTHRGTVQDRVPQARIYRVWNVPGANTATEPLLDLAAHVLGGGKTSRFYKRLVYKDQLATSASASNDSSEIAGQFDLTLTARPGLDTRKLEQAADEELRALMKSGPSAAELEIAKTALLARYTRIVERVGGFGGKSDLLASCATYTGYPDCYKDYLKAIKAATPAAVKQAMNEWLADGDYVLDVQPFPTKLSAGAKLDRSAAPALGQPESLKLPAMQSATLSNGLKVVLAERHSAPVVNLSMMVDAGYASDAQDLPGLASLSLRMLEEGTPARGSLKISEEFEALGAEYSAYSNLDGAFVQLNALKATLPKALDIYADVLLHPAYAQNELDRLKKDRLAAIAREKSNPQLMALRVVPGLIYGQGHAYGLPLTGSGTEAAVARMTRDDLVKYHQTWFKPNNATLLVVGDTTLAEITPLLEKTFGGWKAGAVPKKNVAQVAPADQPVVYLMDKPGALQSVIYAAQLAPPRNAPEAVPLQVVNNIFGGSFSSRINMNLREDKHWSYGVNAGLQPAVGQRLYLSTSPVQTDKTGAALQELVQEYANIAGAKPITAAELSSAQENETLRLPGSFETAGQLAGAYGTILQYQLPADYFNTFTGTVLAMTPAQANALAARTITPGKLTWLVVGDMSKVEAGVRALNLGEVRKIDTDGHPVP
;
A
#
# COMPACT_ATOMS: atom_id res chain seq x y z
N MET A 1 70.02 40.20 -43.15
CA MET A 1 68.87 39.63 -43.89
C MET A 1 68.24 38.53 -43.03
N THR A 2 66.93 38.41 -42.81
CA THR A 2 65.83 39.40 -42.75
C THR A 2 64.54 38.67 -42.32
N LEU A 3 64.06 38.88 -41.09
CA LEU A 3 62.67 38.67 -40.59
C LEU A 3 62.07 37.24 -40.76
N SER A 4 61.02 36.78 -40.06
CA SER A 4 60.12 37.27 -38.99
C SER A 4 59.47 36.02 -38.34
N LEU A 5 59.07 35.92 -37.06
CA LEU A 5 59.05 36.84 -35.92
C LEU A 5 59.25 36.04 -34.60
N ARG A 6 59.65 36.68 -33.49
CA ARG A 6 59.58 36.14 -32.11
C ARG A 6 58.23 36.56 -31.47
N ARG A 7 57.70 35.99 -30.37
CA ARG A 7 58.26 35.78 -29.00
C ARG A 7 57.41 34.69 -28.27
N THR A 8 57.98 33.70 -27.57
CA THR A 8 58.37 33.69 -26.12
C THR A 8 57.37 34.43 -25.22
N ILE A 9 56.71 33.79 -24.24
CA ILE A 9 57.21 33.36 -22.90
C ILE A 9 56.19 32.32 -22.34
N LEU A 10 56.45 31.38 -21.41
CA LEU A 10 57.59 31.06 -20.52
C LEU A 10 58.06 29.58 -20.72
N ALA A 11 58.43 28.86 -19.65
CA ALA A 11 58.85 27.45 -19.59
C ALA A 11 58.81 26.91 -18.12
N ALA A 12 59.34 25.69 -17.90
CA ALA A 12 59.49 24.92 -16.64
C ALA A 12 58.22 24.18 -16.16
N SER A 13 58.19 22.85 -15.92
CA SER A 13 59.12 21.94 -15.18
C SER A 13 59.03 22.19 -13.66
N ILE A 14 58.82 21.19 -12.79
CA ILE A 14 59.51 19.89 -12.65
C ILE A 14 58.53 18.75 -12.30
N ALA A 15 58.91 17.49 -12.52
CA ALA A 15 58.12 16.29 -12.17
C ALA A 15 58.72 15.50 -10.99
N LEU A 16 57.87 14.80 -10.22
CA LEU A 16 58.25 13.62 -9.43
C LEU A 16 57.00 12.84 -8.91
N LEU A 17 57.16 11.54 -8.70
CA LEU A 17 56.27 10.63 -7.95
C LEU A 17 54.82 10.42 -8.47
N SER A 18 54.70 9.76 -9.63
CA SER A 18 53.48 9.03 -10.01
C SER A 18 53.62 7.52 -9.69
N ALA A 19 53.48 7.14 -8.41
CA ALA A 19 53.42 5.73 -8.01
C ALA A 19 52.05 5.14 -8.36
N GLY A 20 52.02 4.09 -9.18
CA GLY A 20 50.78 3.52 -9.72
C GLY A 20 49.95 2.76 -8.68
N GLY A 21 48.97 3.44 -8.07
CA GLY A 21 47.91 2.80 -7.31
C GLY A 21 46.96 2.03 -8.23
N ALA A 22 47.32 0.80 -8.58
CA ALA A 22 46.43 -0.11 -9.32
C ALA A 22 45.23 -0.48 -8.43
N LEU A 23 44.07 0.15 -8.68
CA LEU A 23 42.82 -0.26 -8.05
C LEU A 23 42.59 -1.74 -8.37
N HIS A 24 42.66 -2.58 -7.33
CA HIS A 24 42.15 -3.93 -7.45
C HIS A 24 40.64 -3.83 -7.67
N ALA A 25 40.19 -4.19 -8.87
CA ALA A 25 38.79 -4.48 -9.08
C ALA A 25 38.41 -5.58 -8.08
N ALA A 26 37.46 -5.31 -7.19
CA ALA A 26 36.98 -6.31 -6.25
C ALA A 26 36.48 -7.53 -7.03
N GLU A 27 36.88 -8.73 -6.61
CA GLU A 27 36.36 -9.96 -7.23
C GLU A 27 34.82 -9.93 -7.16
N PRO A 28 34.11 -10.26 -8.25
CA PRO A 28 32.66 -10.37 -8.20
C PRO A 28 32.30 -11.44 -7.16
N ALA A 29 31.50 -11.05 -6.16
CA ALA A 29 31.13 -11.93 -5.07
C ALA A 29 30.55 -13.24 -5.63
N LYS A 30 31.12 -14.38 -5.22
CA LYS A 30 30.68 -15.70 -5.68
C LYS A 30 29.20 -15.87 -5.33
N SER A 31 28.35 -15.89 -6.36
CA SER A 31 26.90 -15.99 -6.20
C SER A 31 26.54 -17.27 -5.46
N VAL A 32 26.09 -17.13 -4.21
CA VAL A 32 25.49 -18.24 -3.46
C VAL A 32 24.20 -18.61 -4.20
N LYS A 33 24.07 -19.89 -4.56
CA LYS A 33 22.87 -20.38 -5.26
C LYS A 33 21.65 -20.31 -4.35
N SER A 34 20.48 -20.11 -4.95
CA SER A 34 19.23 -20.08 -4.19
C SER A 34 18.80 -21.48 -3.72
N ASP A 35 19.16 -21.83 -2.49
CA ASP A 35 18.74 -23.07 -1.81
C ASP A 35 17.27 -23.04 -1.33
N ILE A 36 16.51 -21.96 -1.63
CA ILE A 36 15.08 -21.87 -1.31
C ILE A 36 14.34 -23.07 -1.93
N ALA A 37 13.65 -23.83 -1.08
CA ALA A 37 12.83 -24.96 -1.49
C ALA A 37 11.65 -24.50 -2.36
N ILE A 38 11.26 -25.30 -3.33
CA ILE A 38 9.98 -25.10 -4.03
C ILE A 38 8.88 -25.50 -3.03
N PRO A 39 7.89 -24.63 -2.74
CA PRO A 39 6.78 -25.01 -1.88
C PRO A 39 6.03 -26.24 -2.39
N ASP A 40 5.56 -27.07 -1.46
CA ASP A 40 4.68 -28.20 -1.74
C ASP A 40 3.33 -27.96 -1.05
N ILE A 41 2.26 -27.98 -1.85
CA ILE A 41 0.88 -27.90 -1.37
C ILE A 41 0.24 -29.25 -1.69
N ALA A 42 0.22 -30.17 -0.73
CA ALA A 42 -0.45 -31.45 -0.90
C ALA A 42 -1.96 -31.27 -1.03
N TYR A 43 -2.58 -31.86 -2.06
CA TYR A 43 -4.02 -31.74 -2.28
C TYR A 43 -4.65 -33.07 -2.70
N THR A 44 -5.94 -33.25 -2.40
CA THR A 44 -6.78 -34.29 -3.00
C THR A 44 -7.65 -33.65 -4.08
N LYS A 45 -7.61 -34.19 -5.30
CA LYS A 45 -8.46 -33.77 -6.43
C LYS A 45 -9.59 -34.78 -6.64
N PHE A 46 -10.81 -34.30 -6.81
CA PHE A 46 -11.91 -35.08 -7.37
C PHE A 46 -12.77 -34.25 -8.32
N VAL A 47 -13.69 -34.91 -9.02
CA VAL A 47 -14.66 -34.29 -9.93
C VAL A 47 -16.03 -34.87 -9.63
N LEU A 48 -17.06 -34.04 -9.57
CA LEU A 48 -18.45 -34.47 -9.40
C LEU A 48 -19.06 -34.95 -10.73
N ASN A 49 -20.18 -35.68 -10.66
CA ASN A 49 -20.91 -36.17 -11.84
C ASN A 49 -21.43 -35.04 -12.77
N ASN A 50 -21.57 -33.80 -12.26
CA ASN A 50 -21.93 -32.61 -13.04
C ASN A 50 -20.73 -31.84 -13.60
N GLY A 51 -19.50 -32.36 -13.42
CA GLY A 51 -18.26 -31.79 -13.93
C GLY A 51 -17.54 -30.82 -13.00
N LEU A 52 -18.08 -30.50 -11.81
CA LEU A 52 -17.41 -29.63 -10.84
C LEU A 52 -16.04 -30.23 -10.45
N THR A 53 -14.95 -29.53 -10.74
CA THR A 53 -13.62 -29.92 -10.25
C THR A 53 -13.42 -29.39 -8.84
N VAL A 54 -13.04 -30.27 -7.91
CA VAL A 54 -12.83 -29.93 -6.51
C VAL A 54 -11.40 -30.27 -6.10
N LEU A 55 -10.73 -29.33 -5.45
CA LEU A 55 -9.44 -29.53 -4.79
C LEU A 55 -9.59 -29.31 -3.29
N VAL A 56 -8.99 -30.19 -2.49
CA VAL A 56 -8.99 -30.09 -1.03
C VAL A 56 -7.54 -30.06 -0.53
N HIS A 57 -7.20 -29.01 0.22
CA HIS A 57 -5.91 -28.90 0.91
C HIS A 57 -6.13 -28.84 2.43
N GLU A 58 -5.79 -29.94 3.11
CA GLU A 58 -5.90 -30.09 4.55
C GLU A 58 -4.78 -29.30 5.28
N ASP A 59 -5.16 -28.33 6.12
CA ASP A 59 -4.27 -27.43 6.86
C ASP A 59 -4.90 -27.03 8.21
N HIS A 60 -4.84 -27.94 9.19
CA HIS A 60 -5.43 -27.80 10.54
C HIS A 60 -4.76 -26.75 11.46
N LYS A 61 -3.93 -25.83 10.95
CA LYS A 61 -3.21 -24.84 11.78
C LYS A 61 -4.12 -23.82 12.48
N THR A 62 -5.32 -23.62 11.96
CA THR A 62 -6.35 -22.67 12.44
C THR A 62 -7.73 -23.18 12.00
N PRO A 63 -8.80 -23.04 12.80
CA PRO A 63 -10.15 -23.50 12.47
C PRO A 63 -10.85 -22.57 11.46
N VAL A 64 -10.27 -22.52 10.26
CA VAL A 64 -10.66 -21.68 9.12
C VAL A 64 -10.51 -22.51 7.86
N VAL A 65 -11.46 -22.38 6.94
CA VAL A 65 -11.41 -22.93 5.58
C VAL A 65 -11.50 -21.77 4.59
N ALA A 66 -10.52 -21.67 3.71
CA ALA A 66 -10.60 -20.85 2.51
C ALA A 66 -11.44 -21.57 1.46
N VAL A 67 -12.50 -20.91 1.01
CA VAL A 67 -13.32 -21.29 -0.13
C VAL A 67 -12.91 -20.37 -1.29
N ASN A 68 -12.63 -20.93 -2.46
CA ASN A 68 -12.28 -20.16 -3.66
C ASN A 68 -12.88 -20.82 -4.90
N THR A 69 -13.81 -20.13 -5.55
CA THR A 69 -14.61 -20.63 -6.67
C THR A 69 -14.20 -19.90 -7.94
N TRP A 70 -13.40 -20.57 -8.77
CA TRP A 70 -12.94 -20.05 -10.06
C TRP A 70 -13.84 -20.53 -11.20
N TYR A 71 -14.46 -19.58 -11.89
CA TYR A 71 -15.16 -19.81 -13.15
C TYR A 71 -14.20 -19.55 -14.32
N HIS A 72 -14.07 -20.52 -15.25
CA HIS A 72 -13.21 -20.37 -16.43
C HIS A 72 -13.92 -19.56 -17.52
N VAL A 73 -14.17 -18.29 -17.21
CA VAL A 73 -14.77 -17.27 -18.08
C VAL A 73 -14.21 -15.91 -17.67
N GLY A 74 -13.76 -15.11 -18.62
CA GLY A 74 -13.32 -13.72 -18.38
C GLY A 74 -13.75 -12.82 -19.52
N SER A 75 -13.22 -11.59 -19.60
CA SER A 75 -13.63 -10.67 -20.68
C SER A 75 -13.28 -11.18 -22.09
N LYS A 76 -12.34 -12.13 -22.24
CA LYS A 76 -12.05 -12.81 -23.52
C LYS A 76 -13.24 -13.55 -24.11
N ASN A 77 -14.17 -14.00 -23.25
CA ASN A 77 -15.34 -14.76 -23.66
C ASN A 77 -16.52 -13.86 -24.10
N GLU A 78 -16.35 -12.54 -24.01
CA GLU A 78 -17.36 -11.57 -24.41
C GLU A 78 -17.53 -11.51 -25.94
N LYS A 79 -18.71 -11.09 -26.37
CA LYS A 79 -19.02 -10.88 -27.79
C LYS A 79 -18.66 -9.45 -28.17
N ALA A 80 -18.10 -9.23 -29.36
CA ALA A 80 -17.81 -7.89 -29.86
C ALA A 80 -19.09 -7.02 -29.85
N GLY A 81 -19.04 -5.84 -29.23
CA GLY A 81 -20.21 -4.99 -28.98
C GLY A 81 -21.05 -5.40 -27.75
N LYS A 82 -20.51 -6.26 -26.87
CA LYS A 82 -21.01 -6.59 -25.53
C LYS A 82 -19.85 -6.62 -24.52
N THR A 83 -18.94 -5.65 -24.60
CA THR A 83 -17.72 -5.59 -23.77
C THR A 83 -18.00 -5.17 -22.32
N GLY A 84 -17.20 -5.69 -21.37
CA GLY A 84 -17.35 -5.46 -19.92
C GLY A 84 -18.43 -6.29 -19.24
N PHE A 85 -19.01 -7.25 -19.97
CA PHE A 85 -20.09 -8.09 -19.48
C PHE A 85 -19.64 -9.08 -18.40
N ALA A 86 -18.41 -9.59 -18.46
CA ALA A 86 -17.86 -10.49 -17.43
C ALA A 86 -17.78 -9.79 -16.07
N HIS A 87 -17.23 -8.57 -16.03
CA HIS A 87 -17.16 -7.74 -14.82
C HIS A 87 -18.55 -7.27 -14.35
N LEU A 88 -19.43 -6.89 -15.27
CA LEU A 88 -20.84 -6.60 -14.91
C LEU A 88 -21.53 -7.82 -14.30
N PHE A 89 -21.24 -9.03 -14.79
CA PHE A 89 -21.79 -10.25 -14.23
C PHE A 89 -21.23 -10.60 -12.85
N GLU A 90 -19.97 -10.24 -12.58
CA GLU A 90 -19.39 -10.33 -11.24
C GLU A 90 -20.24 -9.57 -10.20
N HIS A 91 -20.62 -8.33 -10.52
CA HIS A 91 -21.48 -7.50 -9.68
C HIS A 91 -22.89 -8.09 -9.50
N LEU A 92 -23.43 -8.77 -10.52
CA LEU A 92 -24.72 -9.44 -10.45
C LEU A 92 -24.69 -10.64 -9.49
N MET A 93 -23.59 -11.39 -9.45
CA MET A 93 -23.42 -12.55 -8.54
C MET A 93 -23.42 -12.18 -7.05
N PHE A 94 -23.16 -10.91 -6.69
CA PHE A 94 -23.33 -10.42 -5.31
C PHE A 94 -24.78 -10.05 -4.94
N SER A 95 -25.71 -10.10 -5.89
CA SER A 95 -27.09 -9.60 -5.73
C SER A 95 -28.07 -10.63 -5.13
N GLY A 96 -27.53 -11.71 -4.56
CA GLY A 96 -28.28 -12.85 -4.00
C GLY A 96 -28.71 -13.88 -5.04
N SER A 97 -29.38 -14.93 -4.57
CA SER A 97 -29.98 -16.03 -5.35
C SER A 97 -31.32 -16.47 -4.75
N ASP A 98 -32.05 -17.38 -5.38
CA ASP A 98 -33.46 -17.69 -5.04
C ASP A 98 -33.67 -18.08 -3.57
N HIS A 99 -32.77 -18.89 -3.01
CA HIS A 99 -32.78 -19.29 -1.60
C HIS A 99 -31.87 -18.41 -0.72
N PHE A 100 -31.12 -17.48 -1.34
CA PHE A 100 -30.20 -16.55 -0.70
C PHE A 100 -30.49 -15.07 -1.01
N ASN A 101 -31.59 -14.52 -0.46
CA ASN A 101 -32.10 -13.19 -0.84
C ASN A 101 -32.13 -12.12 0.29
N GLN A 102 -31.60 -12.41 1.48
CA GLN A 102 -31.69 -11.53 2.67
C GLN A 102 -30.57 -10.46 2.77
N GLY A 103 -30.22 -9.87 1.62
CA GLY A 103 -29.18 -8.86 1.47
C GLY A 103 -28.33 -9.09 0.22
N THR A 104 -27.19 -8.42 0.15
CA THR A 104 -26.09 -8.78 -0.75
C THR A 104 -25.34 -9.98 -0.20
N PHE A 105 -24.67 -10.74 -1.08
CA PHE A 105 -23.82 -11.88 -0.70
C PHE A 105 -22.68 -11.45 0.24
N ILE A 106 -22.03 -10.32 -0.04
CA ILE A 106 -20.91 -9.79 0.76
C ILE A 106 -21.36 -9.55 2.21
N ASN A 107 -22.41 -8.75 2.43
CA ASN A 107 -22.91 -8.42 3.77
C ASN A 107 -23.37 -9.65 4.56
N ALA A 108 -23.68 -10.77 3.91
CA ALA A 108 -23.99 -12.02 4.60
C ALA A 108 -22.74 -12.80 5.01
N MET A 109 -21.74 -12.86 4.14
CA MET A 109 -20.46 -13.48 4.47
C MET A 109 -19.73 -12.71 5.59
N GLU A 110 -19.81 -11.37 5.60
CA GLU A 110 -19.33 -10.56 6.72
C GLU A 110 -20.01 -10.94 8.06
N ARG A 111 -21.33 -11.21 8.06
CA ARG A 111 -22.07 -11.60 9.30
C ARG A 111 -21.65 -12.94 9.89
N ILE A 112 -21.14 -13.88 9.08
CA ILE A 112 -20.64 -15.18 9.56
C ILE A 112 -19.14 -15.14 9.90
N GLY A 113 -18.51 -13.96 9.86
CA GLY A 113 -17.09 -13.80 10.16
C GLY A 113 -16.16 -14.14 8.99
N ALA A 114 -16.63 -14.07 7.74
CA ALA A 114 -15.76 -14.22 6.59
C ALA A 114 -14.70 -13.11 6.55
N THR A 115 -13.47 -13.50 6.21
CA THR A 115 -12.31 -12.61 6.05
C THR A 115 -11.65 -12.86 4.71
N ASN A 116 -10.90 -11.88 4.18
CA ASN A 116 -10.39 -11.92 2.80
C ASN A 116 -11.49 -12.26 1.76
N LEU A 117 -12.71 -11.76 2.00
CA LEU A 117 -13.91 -11.93 1.17
C LEU A 117 -13.88 -10.96 0.00
N ASN A 118 -13.87 -11.46 -1.25
CA ASN A 118 -14.12 -10.63 -2.43
C ASN A 118 -14.47 -11.47 -3.68
N GLY A 119 -14.77 -10.78 -4.80
CA GLY A 119 -14.66 -11.33 -6.16
C GLY A 119 -13.64 -10.55 -6.97
N THR A 120 -13.21 -11.11 -8.11
CA THR A 120 -12.54 -10.37 -9.18
C THR A 120 -12.66 -11.05 -10.54
N THR A 121 -12.75 -10.22 -11.58
CA THR A 121 -12.68 -10.60 -12.99
C THR A 121 -11.39 -10.09 -13.62
N ASN A 122 -10.74 -10.93 -14.42
CA ASN A 122 -9.68 -10.52 -15.34
C ASN A 122 -10.06 -10.96 -16.78
N THR A 123 -9.12 -10.89 -17.71
CA THR A 123 -9.36 -11.23 -19.11
C THR A 123 -9.70 -12.71 -19.33
N ASP A 124 -9.31 -13.62 -18.42
CA ASP A 124 -9.46 -15.08 -18.56
C ASP A 124 -10.40 -15.75 -17.55
N ARG A 125 -10.61 -15.16 -16.36
CA ARG A 125 -11.36 -15.73 -15.23
C ARG A 125 -12.23 -14.70 -14.50
N THR A 126 -13.30 -15.18 -13.87
CA THR A 126 -14.01 -14.53 -12.76
C THR A 126 -13.95 -15.49 -11.58
N ASN A 127 -13.53 -15.02 -10.40
CA ASN A 127 -13.56 -15.80 -9.17
C ASN A 127 -14.21 -15.06 -8.02
N TYR A 128 -14.54 -15.82 -6.98
CA TYR A 128 -14.98 -15.35 -5.68
C TYR A 128 -14.28 -16.19 -4.62
N PHE A 129 -13.96 -15.59 -3.49
CA PHE A 129 -13.18 -16.24 -2.46
C PHE A 129 -13.43 -15.62 -1.09
N GLU A 130 -13.40 -16.48 -0.06
CA GLU A 130 -13.51 -16.09 1.34
C GLU A 130 -12.80 -17.09 2.27
N ASN A 131 -12.19 -16.58 3.34
CA ASN A 131 -11.71 -17.39 4.46
C ASN A 131 -12.78 -17.37 5.56
N VAL A 132 -13.42 -18.52 5.84
CA VAL A 132 -14.54 -18.63 6.80
C VAL A 132 -14.19 -19.56 7.97
N PRO A 133 -14.75 -19.36 9.18
CA PRO A 133 -14.57 -20.31 10.28
C PRO A 133 -15.09 -21.71 9.89
N THR A 134 -14.44 -22.79 10.34
CA THR A 134 -14.83 -24.17 9.98
C THR A 134 -16.31 -24.47 10.27
N SER A 135 -16.84 -23.92 11.37
CA SER A 135 -18.24 -24.06 11.78
C SER A 135 -19.26 -23.37 10.86
N MET A 136 -18.81 -22.49 9.97
CA MET A 136 -19.66 -21.74 9.03
C MET A 136 -19.59 -22.29 7.60
N LEU A 137 -18.70 -23.25 7.31
CA LEU A 137 -18.49 -23.77 5.96
C LEU A 137 -19.77 -24.33 5.31
N ASP A 138 -20.66 -24.98 6.08
CA ASP A 138 -21.95 -25.49 5.57
C ASP A 138 -22.92 -24.38 5.14
N TYR A 139 -22.77 -23.16 5.68
CA TYR A 139 -23.51 -21.97 5.23
C TYR A 139 -22.86 -21.36 3.98
N THR A 140 -21.53 -21.28 3.95
CA THR A 140 -20.77 -20.76 2.81
C THR A 140 -20.98 -21.64 1.57
N LEU A 141 -20.81 -22.96 1.67
CA LEU A 141 -21.02 -23.88 0.56
C LEU A 141 -22.48 -23.87 0.05
N PHE A 142 -23.46 -23.67 0.94
CA PHE A 142 -24.86 -23.47 0.55
C PHE A 142 -25.05 -22.19 -0.26
N ALA A 143 -24.53 -21.05 0.19
CA ALA A 143 -24.72 -19.78 -0.52
C ALA A 143 -23.90 -19.70 -1.82
N GLU A 144 -22.68 -20.25 -1.83
CA GLU A 144 -21.83 -20.41 -3.01
C GLU A 144 -22.50 -21.28 -4.08
N SER A 145 -23.12 -22.40 -3.68
CA SER A 145 -23.83 -23.28 -4.61
C SER A 145 -25.19 -22.68 -5.04
N ASP A 146 -25.90 -21.99 -4.16
CA ASP A 146 -27.17 -21.35 -4.49
C ASP A 146 -27.00 -20.24 -5.54
N ARG A 147 -25.94 -19.42 -5.46
CA ARG A 147 -25.63 -18.45 -6.53
C ARG A 147 -25.09 -19.09 -7.81
N MET A 148 -24.63 -20.35 -7.77
CA MET A 148 -24.21 -21.11 -8.95
C MET A 148 -25.40 -21.79 -9.65
N GLY A 149 -26.39 -22.30 -8.91
CA GLY A 149 -27.57 -22.97 -9.46
C GLY A 149 -28.79 -22.07 -9.68
N HIS A 150 -28.99 -21.07 -8.81
CA HIS A 150 -30.28 -20.40 -8.60
C HIS A 150 -30.17 -18.86 -8.58
N LEU A 151 -29.21 -18.29 -9.30
CA LEU A 151 -29.07 -16.82 -9.40
C LEU A 151 -30.24 -16.14 -10.12
N LEU A 152 -30.76 -16.76 -11.19
CA LEU A 152 -31.55 -16.04 -12.20
C LEU A 152 -32.95 -15.61 -11.74
N GLY A 153 -33.57 -16.29 -10.77
CA GLY A 153 -34.93 -15.92 -10.34
C GLY A 153 -34.99 -14.64 -9.50
N VAL A 154 -33.88 -14.24 -8.87
CA VAL A 154 -33.79 -12.94 -8.16
C VAL A 154 -33.16 -11.81 -8.98
N LEU A 155 -32.70 -12.05 -10.21
CA LEU A 155 -32.18 -10.98 -11.07
C LEU A 155 -33.31 -10.37 -11.92
N ASP A 156 -33.53 -9.07 -11.73
CA ASP A 156 -34.47 -8.26 -12.50
C ASP A 156 -33.76 -7.11 -13.22
N GLN A 157 -34.49 -6.41 -14.10
CA GLN A 157 -33.94 -5.26 -14.82
C GLN A 157 -33.50 -4.15 -13.85
N LYS A 158 -34.13 -3.99 -12.69
CA LYS A 158 -33.76 -2.98 -11.69
C LYS A 158 -32.39 -3.26 -11.07
N LYS A 159 -32.07 -4.51 -10.74
CA LYS A 159 -30.73 -4.93 -10.29
C LYS A 159 -29.70 -4.79 -11.41
N LEU A 160 -30.06 -5.13 -12.64
CA LEU A 160 -29.18 -4.93 -13.80
C LEU A 160 -28.85 -3.44 -14.01
N ASP A 161 -29.85 -2.56 -14.01
CA ASP A 161 -29.67 -1.11 -14.16
C ASP A 161 -28.84 -0.52 -13.00
N LEU A 162 -29.06 -1.02 -11.77
CA LEU A 162 -28.27 -0.64 -10.59
C LEU A 162 -26.79 -1.00 -10.77
N GLN A 163 -26.47 -2.25 -11.12
CA GLN A 163 -25.07 -2.69 -11.28
C GLN A 163 -24.40 -2.10 -12.52
N ARG A 164 -25.14 -1.89 -13.63
CA ARG A 164 -24.67 -1.07 -14.76
C ARG A 164 -24.24 0.31 -14.28
N GLY A 165 -25.07 0.98 -13.47
CA GLY A 165 -24.75 2.29 -12.90
C GLY A 165 -23.50 2.31 -12.01
N VAL A 166 -23.25 1.22 -11.26
CA VAL A 166 -22.03 1.02 -10.45
C VAL A 166 -20.80 0.83 -11.33
N VAL A 167 -20.80 -0.15 -12.24
CA VAL A 167 -19.66 -0.47 -13.11
C VAL A 167 -19.31 0.69 -14.06
N GLN A 168 -20.31 1.41 -14.57
CA GLN A 168 -20.09 2.66 -15.31
C GLN A 168 -19.46 3.77 -14.45
N ASN A 169 -19.76 3.84 -13.14
CA ASN A 169 -19.13 4.80 -12.25
C ASN A 169 -17.68 4.40 -11.93
N GLU A 170 -17.39 3.11 -11.79
CA GLU A 170 -16.04 2.57 -11.61
C GLU A 170 -15.18 2.78 -12.86
N LYS A 171 -15.74 2.58 -14.06
CA LYS A 171 -15.08 2.95 -15.33
C LYS A 171 -14.67 4.43 -15.33
N ARG A 172 -15.62 5.33 -15.03
CA ARG A 172 -15.34 6.78 -14.88
C ARG A 172 -14.32 7.07 -13.79
N GLN A 173 -14.31 6.32 -12.68
CA GLN A 173 -13.33 6.49 -11.59
C GLN A 173 -11.92 6.05 -11.98
N GLY A 174 -11.80 4.94 -12.72
CA GLY A 174 -10.54 4.44 -13.28
C GLY A 174 -9.95 5.38 -14.33
N GLU A 175 -10.79 5.85 -15.26
CA GLU A 175 -10.42 6.83 -16.28
C GLU A 175 -10.00 8.19 -15.71
N ASN A 176 -10.51 8.55 -14.52
CA ASN A 176 -10.08 9.75 -13.78
C ASN A 176 -8.89 9.52 -12.82
N GLN A 177 -8.32 8.31 -12.73
CA GLN A 177 -7.06 8.12 -12.01
C GLN A 177 -5.88 8.73 -12.79
N PRO A 178 -4.83 9.22 -12.11
CA PRO A 178 -3.59 9.60 -12.76
C PRO A 178 -3.04 8.46 -13.66
N TYR A 179 -2.80 8.76 -14.93
CA TYR A 179 -2.38 7.84 -15.99
C TYR A 179 -3.46 6.80 -16.39
N GLY A 180 -4.70 6.91 -15.92
CA GLY A 180 -5.78 5.94 -16.15
C GLY A 180 -6.12 5.74 -17.64
N VAL A 181 -6.01 6.81 -18.43
CA VAL A 181 -6.19 6.78 -19.89
C VAL A 181 -5.21 5.83 -20.62
N ALA A 182 -4.06 5.51 -20.00
CA ALA A 182 -3.06 4.65 -20.61
C ALA A 182 -3.57 3.21 -20.83
N TYR A 183 -4.34 2.65 -19.90
CA TYR A 183 -4.79 1.26 -20.01
C TYR A 183 -5.62 1.00 -21.27
N GLN A 184 -6.63 1.83 -21.53
CA GLN A 184 -7.45 1.72 -22.74
C GLN A 184 -6.60 1.92 -24.02
N LEU A 185 -5.76 2.96 -24.06
CA LEU A 185 -4.92 3.24 -25.22
C LEU A 185 -3.90 2.14 -25.51
N LEU A 186 -3.31 1.52 -24.47
CA LEU A 186 -2.43 0.37 -24.62
C LEU A 186 -3.22 -0.83 -25.20
N THR A 187 -4.36 -1.19 -24.61
CA THR A 187 -5.20 -2.30 -25.10
C THR A 187 -5.60 -2.13 -26.57
N GLU A 188 -6.10 -0.95 -26.96
CA GLU A 188 -6.57 -0.65 -28.31
C GLU A 188 -5.46 -0.62 -29.39
N ASN A 189 -4.19 -0.38 -29.00
CA ASN A 189 -3.08 -0.22 -29.94
C ASN A 189 -2.05 -1.38 -29.90
N THR A 190 -2.19 -2.31 -28.94
CA THR A 190 -1.33 -3.49 -28.82
C THR A 190 -1.98 -4.75 -29.41
N TRP A 191 -3.28 -4.95 -29.22
CA TRP A 191 -4.01 -6.11 -29.74
C TRP A 191 -4.71 -5.80 -31.08
N PRO A 192 -4.73 -6.71 -32.07
CA PRO A 192 -5.46 -6.51 -33.31
C PRO A 192 -6.98 -6.61 -33.07
N ALA A 193 -7.77 -5.89 -33.86
CA ALA A 193 -9.22 -5.87 -33.74
C ALA A 193 -9.82 -7.29 -33.89
N GLY A 194 -10.65 -7.70 -32.93
CA GLY A 194 -11.23 -9.05 -32.88
C GLY A 194 -10.36 -10.08 -32.14
N HIS A 195 -9.19 -9.68 -31.62
CA HIS A 195 -8.47 -10.47 -30.62
C HIS A 195 -9.26 -10.47 -29.29
N PRO A 196 -9.36 -11.59 -28.56
CA PRO A 196 -10.14 -11.65 -27.31
C PRO A 196 -9.65 -10.71 -26.21
N TYR A 197 -8.41 -10.20 -26.30
CA TYR A 197 -7.86 -9.19 -25.38
C TYR A 197 -7.93 -7.76 -25.94
N SER A 198 -8.58 -7.51 -27.08
CA SER A 198 -8.64 -6.16 -27.71
C SER A 198 -9.67 -5.20 -27.08
N TRP A 199 -10.07 -5.45 -25.84
CA TRP A 199 -10.87 -4.53 -25.01
C TRP A 199 -10.56 -4.73 -23.53
N THR A 200 -10.70 -3.67 -22.74
CA THR A 200 -10.46 -3.71 -21.29
C THR A 200 -11.57 -4.49 -20.57
N VAL A 201 -11.23 -5.14 -19.45
CA VAL A 201 -12.18 -5.93 -18.62
C VAL A 201 -13.40 -5.14 -18.14
N ILE A 202 -13.27 -3.81 -17.97
CA ILE A 202 -14.36 -2.90 -17.59
C ILE A 202 -15.30 -2.53 -18.77
N GLY A 203 -14.94 -2.94 -20.00
CA GLY A 203 -15.72 -2.71 -21.22
C GLY A 203 -15.84 -1.26 -21.69
N SER A 204 -16.77 -1.06 -22.63
CA SER A 204 -17.16 0.25 -23.15
C SER A 204 -18.46 0.75 -22.50
N MET A 205 -18.58 2.07 -22.32
CA MET A 205 -19.80 2.70 -21.79
C MET A 205 -21.05 2.30 -22.60
N LYS A 206 -20.92 2.25 -23.93
CA LYS A 206 -21.99 1.90 -24.87
C LYS A 206 -22.49 0.47 -24.68
N ASP A 207 -21.58 -0.48 -24.46
CA ASP A 207 -21.94 -1.90 -24.36
C ASP A 207 -22.54 -2.20 -22.97
N LEU A 208 -22.00 -1.57 -21.91
CA LEU A 208 -22.64 -1.53 -20.60
C LEU A 208 -24.04 -0.89 -20.66
N ASP A 209 -24.23 0.13 -21.51
CA ASP A 209 -25.55 0.73 -21.75
C ASP A 209 -26.51 -0.15 -22.58
N ALA A 210 -25.98 -1.08 -23.37
CA ALA A 210 -26.75 -2.04 -24.18
C ALA A 210 -27.10 -3.34 -23.43
N ALA A 211 -26.38 -3.66 -22.35
CA ALA A 211 -26.55 -4.89 -21.56
C ALA A 211 -28.00 -5.10 -21.08
N SER A 212 -28.60 -6.23 -21.48
CA SER A 212 -30.00 -6.58 -21.21
C SER A 212 -30.15 -7.85 -20.36
N MET A 213 -31.33 -8.05 -19.74
CA MET A 213 -31.61 -9.29 -19.00
C MET A 213 -31.55 -10.56 -19.85
N THR A 214 -31.71 -10.48 -21.17
CA THR A 214 -31.49 -11.60 -22.09
C THR A 214 -30.02 -12.00 -22.13
N ASP A 215 -29.11 -11.01 -22.11
CA ASP A 215 -27.66 -11.25 -22.10
C ASP A 215 -27.22 -11.86 -20.75
N VAL A 216 -27.80 -11.38 -19.65
CA VAL A 216 -27.58 -11.93 -18.29
C VAL A 216 -27.96 -13.41 -18.26
N GLN A 217 -29.14 -13.76 -18.80
CA GLN A 217 -29.59 -15.15 -18.86
C GLN A 217 -28.77 -16.01 -19.82
N GLU A 218 -28.33 -15.49 -20.97
CA GLU A 218 -27.44 -16.21 -21.89
C GLU A 218 -26.08 -16.49 -21.24
N TRP A 219 -25.46 -15.47 -20.66
CA TRP A 219 -24.12 -15.55 -20.06
C TRP A 219 -24.06 -16.50 -18.87
N PHE A 220 -25.05 -16.45 -17.96
CA PHE A 220 -25.13 -17.37 -16.83
C PHE A 220 -25.25 -18.83 -17.29
N LYS A 221 -26.26 -19.11 -18.12
CA LYS A 221 -26.56 -20.46 -18.62
C LYS A 221 -25.42 -21.04 -19.46
N THR A 222 -24.60 -20.19 -20.07
CA THR A 222 -23.41 -20.62 -20.83
C THR A 222 -22.23 -20.90 -19.91
N ASN A 223 -21.87 -19.95 -19.03
CA ASN A 223 -20.55 -19.92 -18.41
C ASN A 223 -20.50 -20.32 -16.92
N TYR A 224 -21.62 -20.33 -16.19
CA TYR A 224 -21.63 -20.52 -14.73
C TYR A 224 -22.02 -21.94 -14.28
N GLY A 225 -22.15 -22.88 -15.23
CA GLY A 225 -22.39 -24.29 -14.93
C GLY A 225 -21.18 -24.97 -14.28
N PRO A 226 -21.37 -26.00 -13.42
CA PRO A 226 -20.29 -26.58 -12.62
C PRO A 226 -19.13 -27.19 -13.43
N ASN A 227 -19.41 -27.68 -14.64
CA ASN A 227 -18.40 -28.16 -15.60
C ASN A 227 -17.43 -27.07 -16.12
N ASN A 228 -17.65 -25.80 -15.77
CA ASN A 228 -16.73 -24.69 -16.04
C ASN A 228 -15.94 -24.22 -14.81
N VAL A 229 -16.06 -24.93 -13.68
CA VAL A 229 -15.64 -24.43 -12.36
C VAL A 229 -14.58 -25.29 -11.69
N THR A 230 -13.59 -24.63 -11.10
CA THR A 230 -12.74 -25.21 -10.05
C THR A 230 -13.11 -24.61 -8.70
N LEU A 231 -13.58 -25.46 -7.79
CA LEU A 231 -13.74 -25.13 -6.37
C LEU A 231 -12.50 -25.61 -5.61
N VAL A 232 -11.92 -24.74 -4.78
CA VAL A 232 -10.81 -25.11 -3.88
C VAL A 232 -11.20 -24.83 -2.44
N LEU A 233 -11.09 -25.86 -1.60
CA LEU A 233 -11.27 -25.80 -0.15
C LEU A 233 -9.90 -26.02 0.51
N ALA A 234 -9.38 -25.03 1.22
CA ALA A 234 -8.05 -25.09 1.83
C ALA A 234 -8.10 -24.66 3.30
N GLY A 235 -7.72 -25.52 4.24
CA GLY A 235 -7.78 -25.23 5.67
C GLY A 235 -8.19 -26.44 6.52
N ASP A 236 -8.90 -26.18 7.62
CA ASP A 236 -9.34 -27.16 8.61
C ASP A 236 -10.50 -28.05 8.10
N ILE A 237 -10.22 -28.88 7.09
CA ILE A 237 -11.16 -29.82 6.48
C ILE A 237 -10.46 -31.01 5.81
N THR A 238 -10.96 -32.22 6.04
CA THR A 238 -10.49 -33.45 5.38
C THR A 238 -11.13 -33.65 3.99
N PRO A 239 -10.48 -34.39 3.06
CA PRO A 239 -11.05 -34.72 1.75
C PRO A 239 -12.41 -35.41 1.80
N GLU A 240 -12.68 -36.22 2.82
CA GLU A 240 -13.93 -36.96 3.01
C GLU A 240 -15.07 -36.01 3.40
N GLN A 241 -14.82 -35.10 4.35
CA GLN A 241 -15.78 -34.05 4.74
C GLN A 241 -16.06 -33.09 3.57
N ALA A 242 -15.02 -32.72 2.83
CA ALA A 242 -15.15 -31.89 1.64
C ALA A 242 -15.98 -32.57 0.56
N ARG A 243 -15.78 -33.88 0.33
CA ARG A 243 -16.62 -34.68 -0.57
C ARG A 243 -18.07 -34.67 -0.13
N GLU A 244 -18.36 -35.09 1.10
CA GLU A 244 -19.73 -35.17 1.62
C GLU A 244 -20.49 -33.84 1.45
N LYS A 245 -19.85 -32.73 1.84
CA LYS A 245 -20.44 -31.40 1.76
C LYS A 245 -20.61 -30.91 0.32
N VAL A 246 -19.61 -31.08 -0.54
CA VAL A 246 -19.67 -30.58 -1.93
C VAL A 246 -20.62 -31.44 -2.79
N GLU A 247 -20.69 -32.75 -2.57
CA GLU A 247 -21.71 -33.62 -3.17
C GLU A 247 -23.12 -33.21 -2.72
N LYS A 248 -23.31 -32.91 -1.43
CA LYS A 248 -24.59 -32.43 -0.86
C LYS A 248 -25.03 -31.06 -1.41
N TYR A 249 -24.13 -30.08 -1.49
CA TYR A 249 -24.50 -28.69 -1.83
C TYR A 249 -24.48 -28.38 -3.33
N TYR A 250 -23.64 -29.06 -4.12
CA TYR A 250 -23.49 -28.79 -5.56
C TYR A 250 -23.95 -29.95 -6.45
N GLY A 251 -24.15 -31.17 -5.91
CA GLY A 251 -24.40 -32.37 -6.71
C GLY A 251 -25.68 -32.36 -7.55
N GLU A 252 -26.70 -31.62 -7.11
CA GLU A 252 -27.97 -31.46 -7.86
C GLU A 252 -27.92 -30.35 -8.92
N ILE A 253 -26.89 -29.49 -8.93
CA ILE A 253 -26.75 -28.44 -9.95
C ILE A 253 -26.41 -29.10 -11.29
N PRO A 254 -27.21 -28.89 -12.36
CA PRO A 254 -26.96 -29.52 -13.65
C PRO A 254 -25.67 -28.96 -14.29
N ALA A 255 -24.97 -29.80 -15.05
CA ALA A 255 -23.87 -29.35 -15.90
C ALA A 255 -24.35 -28.28 -16.89
N GLY A 256 -23.52 -27.27 -17.12
CA GLY A 256 -23.70 -26.29 -18.19
C GLY A 256 -23.46 -26.92 -19.58
N PRO A 257 -23.68 -26.14 -20.65
CA PRO A 257 -23.44 -26.60 -22.01
C PRO A 257 -21.95 -26.89 -22.27
N PRO A 258 -21.62 -27.60 -23.36
CA PRO A 258 -20.24 -27.70 -23.85
C PRO A 258 -19.70 -26.30 -24.19
N LEU A 259 -18.53 -25.97 -23.65
CA LEU A 259 -17.88 -24.67 -23.83
C LEU A 259 -16.75 -24.74 -24.85
N ALA A 260 -16.70 -23.74 -25.72
CA ALA A 260 -15.53 -23.48 -26.55
C ALA A 260 -14.42 -22.81 -25.72
N ARG A 261 -13.16 -23.15 -26.01
CA ARG A 261 -11.97 -22.49 -25.46
C ARG A 261 -11.22 -21.75 -26.57
N HIS A 262 -10.55 -20.67 -26.22
CA HIS A 262 -9.61 -20.00 -27.11
C HIS A 262 -8.26 -20.71 -27.02
N GLU A 263 -7.66 -21.03 -28.17
CA GLU A 263 -6.26 -21.46 -28.24
C GLU A 263 -5.31 -20.24 -28.12
N ALA A 264 -4.02 -20.50 -27.90
CA ALA A 264 -3.02 -19.45 -27.76
C ALA A 264 -2.91 -18.57 -29.02
N TRP A 265 -3.12 -17.26 -28.88
CA TRP A 265 -2.99 -16.29 -29.96
C TRP A 265 -2.13 -15.11 -29.49
N ILE A 266 -0.82 -15.27 -29.59
CA ILE A 266 0.17 -14.31 -29.07
C ILE A 266 0.09 -12.94 -29.75
N ALA A 267 -0.49 -12.85 -30.95
CA ALA A 267 -0.63 -11.61 -31.74
C ALA A 267 0.66 -10.77 -31.79
N LYS A 268 1.80 -11.44 -32.03
CA LYS A 268 3.12 -10.81 -32.08
C LYS A 268 3.15 -9.67 -33.10
N ARG A 269 3.65 -8.52 -32.68
CA ARG A 269 3.68 -7.27 -33.44
C ARG A 269 5.00 -7.15 -34.22
N SER A 270 5.09 -6.18 -35.13
CA SER A 270 6.31 -5.88 -35.89
C SER A 270 6.48 -4.37 -36.11
N GLY A 271 7.72 -3.91 -36.03
CA GLY A 271 8.09 -2.49 -36.00
C GLY A 271 7.72 -1.77 -34.70
N THR A 272 8.35 -0.61 -34.48
CA THR A 272 7.97 0.32 -33.40
C THR A 272 6.76 1.14 -33.80
N HIS A 273 5.70 1.06 -33.00
CA HIS A 273 4.51 1.91 -33.10
C HIS A 273 4.49 2.92 -31.94
N ARG A 274 3.87 4.09 -32.13
CA ARG A 274 3.92 5.17 -31.13
C ARG A 274 2.59 5.92 -30.98
N GLY A 275 2.22 6.19 -29.74
CA GLY A 275 1.15 7.12 -29.35
C GLY A 275 1.67 8.25 -28.46
N THR A 276 0.89 9.32 -28.34
CA THR A 276 1.14 10.39 -27.37
C THR A 276 -0.21 10.95 -26.91
N VAL A 277 -0.36 11.12 -25.60
CA VAL A 277 -1.61 11.58 -24.96
C VAL A 277 -1.28 12.59 -23.86
N GLN A 278 -2.22 13.49 -23.56
CA GLN A 278 -2.13 14.35 -22.38
C GLN A 278 -3.14 13.90 -21.32
N ASP A 279 -2.71 13.80 -20.06
CA ASP A 279 -3.54 13.44 -18.90
C ASP A 279 -3.22 14.33 -17.69
N ARG A 280 -4.12 14.48 -16.72
CA ARG A 280 -4.02 15.42 -15.58
C ARG A 280 -3.03 14.96 -14.49
N VAL A 281 -1.81 14.61 -14.92
CA VAL A 281 -0.74 13.99 -14.13
C VAL A 281 0.38 14.99 -13.78
N PRO A 282 1.10 14.81 -12.65
CA PRO A 282 2.15 15.73 -12.22
C PRO A 282 3.50 15.53 -12.93
N GLN A 283 3.67 14.43 -13.68
CA GLN A 283 4.92 14.04 -14.33
C GLN A 283 4.62 13.40 -15.68
N ALA A 284 5.56 13.47 -16.62
CA ALA A 284 5.46 12.71 -17.86
C ALA A 284 5.87 11.25 -17.63
N ARG A 285 5.23 10.31 -18.34
CA ARG A 285 5.47 8.87 -18.22
C ARG A 285 5.44 8.20 -19.58
N ILE A 286 6.43 7.35 -19.84
CA ILE A 286 6.42 6.42 -20.97
C ILE A 286 5.91 5.06 -20.48
N TYR A 287 4.96 4.51 -21.21
CA TYR A 287 4.69 3.07 -21.23
C TYR A 287 5.25 2.48 -22.53
N ARG A 288 5.86 1.30 -22.46
CA ARG A 288 6.35 0.59 -23.65
C ARG A 288 6.02 -0.90 -23.56
N VAL A 289 5.29 -1.42 -24.55
CA VAL A 289 4.67 -2.75 -24.46
C VAL A 289 4.98 -3.63 -25.69
N TRP A 290 5.24 -4.91 -25.46
CA TRP A 290 5.32 -5.98 -26.47
C TRP A 290 4.29 -7.08 -26.16
N ASN A 291 3.71 -7.70 -27.19
CA ASN A 291 2.90 -8.91 -27.02
C ASN A 291 3.83 -10.14 -27.03
N VAL A 292 3.71 -10.99 -26.00
CA VAL A 292 4.61 -12.11 -25.69
C VAL A 292 3.80 -13.39 -25.37
N PRO A 293 4.42 -14.58 -25.22
CA PRO A 293 3.70 -15.80 -24.86
C PRO A 293 2.95 -15.66 -23.53
N GLY A 294 1.86 -16.40 -23.39
CA GLY A 294 1.03 -16.42 -22.19
C GLY A 294 1.63 -17.19 -21.01
N ALA A 295 0.84 -17.27 -19.95
CA ALA A 295 1.17 -18.00 -18.73
C ALA A 295 1.29 -19.51 -18.96
N ASN A 296 2.01 -20.20 -18.09
CA ASN A 296 2.31 -21.64 -18.18
C ASN A 296 3.15 -22.04 -19.41
N THR A 297 3.82 -21.09 -20.05
CA THR A 297 4.75 -21.35 -21.17
C THR A 297 6.19 -21.44 -20.69
N ALA A 298 7.06 -22.06 -21.48
CA ALA A 298 8.51 -22.08 -21.20
C ALA A 298 9.18 -20.70 -21.26
N THR A 299 8.49 -19.69 -21.81
CA THR A 299 8.99 -18.32 -22.00
C THR A 299 8.67 -17.42 -20.80
N GLU A 300 7.49 -17.56 -20.19
CA GLU A 300 7.04 -16.82 -19.00
C GLU A 300 8.13 -16.71 -17.90
N PRO A 301 8.68 -17.79 -17.33
CA PRO A 301 9.69 -17.69 -16.27
C PRO A 301 10.99 -17.02 -16.74
N LEU A 302 11.31 -17.05 -18.04
CA LEU A 302 12.49 -16.39 -18.60
C LEU A 302 12.26 -14.88 -18.78
N LEU A 303 11.04 -14.46 -19.10
CA LEU A 303 10.66 -13.04 -19.18
C LEU A 303 10.43 -12.43 -17.79
N ASP A 304 9.89 -13.16 -16.81
CA ASP A 304 9.82 -12.72 -15.42
C ASP A 304 11.21 -12.39 -14.85
N LEU A 305 12.19 -13.27 -15.11
CA LEU A 305 13.58 -13.05 -14.73
C LEU A 305 14.21 -11.86 -15.48
N ALA A 306 13.84 -11.62 -16.75
CA ALA A 306 14.26 -10.44 -17.50
C ALA A 306 13.68 -9.14 -16.92
N ALA A 307 12.36 -9.12 -16.65
CA ALA A 307 11.64 -8.01 -16.04
C ALA A 307 12.24 -7.64 -14.67
N HIS A 308 12.52 -8.64 -13.83
CA HIS A 308 13.13 -8.40 -12.52
C HIS A 308 14.54 -7.80 -12.63
N VAL A 309 15.39 -8.31 -13.52
CA VAL A 309 16.73 -7.73 -13.74
C VAL A 309 16.67 -6.31 -14.33
N LEU A 310 15.69 -6.03 -15.18
CA LEU A 310 15.49 -4.68 -15.75
C LEU A 310 14.96 -3.69 -14.72
N GLY A 311 13.89 -4.01 -13.98
CA GLY A 311 13.14 -3.05 -13.18
C GLY A 311 12.56 -3.56 -11.85
N GLY A 312 12.94 -4.74 -11.36
CA GLY A 312 12.32 -5.42 -10.21
C GLY A 312 12.66 -4.89 -8.80
N GLY A 313 13.50 -3.87 -8.66
CA GLY A 313 13.92 -3.36 -7.34
C GLY A 313 15.09 -2.36 -7.37
N LYS A 314 15.61 -1.99 -6.18
CA LYS A 314 16.79 -1.09 -6.05
C LYS A 314 18.05 -1.66 -6.74
N THR A 315 18.14 -2.98 -6.85
CA THR A 315 19.24 -3.71 -7.51
C THR A 315 19.10 -3.85 -9.03
N SER A 316 17.97 -3.46 -9.61
CA SER A 316 17.70 -3.56 -11.06
C SER A 316 18.48 -2.56 -11.91
N ARG A 317 18.65 -2.84 -13.22
CA ARG A 317 19.42 -1.97 -14.14
C ARG A 317 18.79 -0.59 -14.33
N PHE A 318 17.47 -0.54 -14.54
CA PHE A 318 16.76 0.73 -14.70
C PHE A 318 16.78 1.58 -13.42
N TYR A 319 16.69 0.99 -12.23
CA TYR A 319 16.85 1.77 -10.99
C TYR A 319 18.27 2.34 -10.87
N LYS A 320 19.28 1.46 -10.95
CA LYS A 320 20.71 1.83 -10.84
C LYS A 320 21.08 2.95 -11.82
N ARG A 321 20.65 2.86 -13.08
CA ARG A 321 20.93 3.88 -14.09
C ARG A 321 19.95 5.05 -14.05
N LEU A 322 18.67 4.82 -14.37
CA LEU A 322 17.73 5.90 -14.72
C LEU A 322 17.28 6.70 -13.49
N VAL A 323 17.19 6.07 -12.32
CA VAL A 323 16.70 6.72 -11.07
C VAL A 323 17.85 7.25 -10.22
N TYR A 324 18.89 6.43 -9.97
CA TYR A 324 19.99 6.75 -9.05
C TYR A 324 21.15 7.51 -9.71
N LYS A 325 21.76 6.95 -10.77
CA LYS A 325 22.96 7.51 -11.43
C LYS A 325 22.67 8.68 -12.36
N ASP A 326 21.88 8.46 -13.42
CA ASP A 326 21.62 9.43 -14.49
C ASP A 326 20.47 10.40 -14.12
N GLN A 327 19.67 10.05 -13.10
CA GLN A 327 18.60 10.85 -12.48
C GLN A 327 17.53 11.37 -13.46
N LEU A 328 17.29 10.63 -14.55
CA LEU A 328 16.28 10.93 -15.56
C LEU A 328 14.85 10.58 -15.11
N ALA A 329 14.71 9.59 -14.24
CA ALA A 329 13.44 9.09 -13.72
C ALA A 329 13.26 9.37 -12.21
N THR A 330 12.00 9.42 -11.77
CA THR A 330 11.64 9.17 -10.35
C THR A 330 11.35 7.70 -10.08
N SER A 331 10.85 6.98 -11.09
CA SER A 331 10.64 5.52 -11.05
C SER A 331 10.79 4.95 -12.46
N ALA A 332 11.34 3.74 -12.54
CA ALA A 332 11.47 2.97 -13.76
C ALA A 332 11.37 1.48 -13.39
N SER A 333 10.39 0.78 -13.96
CA SER A 333 10.09 -0.63 -13.71
C SER A 333 9.87 -1.38 -15.02
N ALA A 334 9.84 -2.71 -14.95
CA ALA A 334 9.49 -3.61 -16.05
C ALA A 334 8.72 -4.80 -15.49
N SER A 335 7.74 -5.29 -16.25
CA SER A 335 6.84 -6.39 -15.85
C SER A 335 6.60 -7.35 -17.02
N ASN A 336 6.06 -8.53 -16.72
CA ASN A 336 5.67 -9.56 -17.68
C ASN A 336 4.28 -10.08 -17.31
N ASP A 337 3.26 -9.34 -17.73
CA ASP A 337 1.85 -9.61 -17.41
C ASP A 337 1.34 -10.75 -18.30
N SER A 338 1.48 -11.97 -17.79
CA SER A 338 1.17 -13.22 -18.49
C SER A 338 -0.28 -13.64 -18.26
N SER A 339 -1.05 -13.74 -19.34
CA SER A 339 -2.45 -14.20 -19.36
C SER A 339 -2.56 -15.52 -20.14
N GLU A 340 -3.72 -16.19 -20.16
CA GLU A 340 -3.84 -17.59 -20.61
C GLU A 340 -3.47 -17.82 -22.09
N ILE A 341 -3.94 -16.98 -23.02
CA ILE A 341 -3.71 -17.17 -24.47
C ILE A 341 -2.57 -16.32 -25.05
N ALA A 342 -2.10 -15.32 -24.29
CA ALA A 342 -0.99 -14.41 -24.63
C ALA A 342 -0.60 -13.61 -23.38
N GLY A 343 0.55 -12.94 -23.38
CA GLY A 343 0.98 -12.01 -22.33
C GLY A 343 1.46 -10.68 -22.90
N GLN A 344 1.78 -9.74 -22.02
CA GLN A 344 2.46 -8.49 -22.39
C GLN A 344 3.68 -8.23 -21.52
N PHE A 345 4.80 -7.89 -22.15
CA PHE A 345 5.98 -7.38 -21.46
C PHE A 345 5.92 -5.85 -21.50
N ASP A 346 6.03 -5.19 -20.35
CA ASP A 346 5.95 -3.72 -20.25
C ASP A 346 7.22 -3.09 -19.63
N LEU A 347 7.51 -1.86 -20.04
CA LEU A 347 8.32 -0.92 -19.26
C LEU A 347 7.44 0.28 -18.86
N THR A 348 7.50 0.66 -17.59
CA THR A 348 6.85 1.85 -17.05
C THR A 348 7.89 2.83 -16.51
N LEU A 349 8.07 3.97 -17.18
CA LEU A 349 9.16 4.93 -16.95
C LEU A 349 8.60 6.33 -16.64
N THR A 350 8.68 6.78 -15.38
CA THR A 350 8.17 8.11 -14.96
C THR A 350 9.33 9.12 -14.86
N ALA A 351 9.32 10.15 -15.70
CA ALA A 351 10.38 11.15 -15.81
C ALA A 351 10.40 12.14 -14.64
N ARG A 352 11.59 12.63 -14.23
CA ARG A 352 11.66 13.73 -13.26
C ARG A 352 11.02 15.00 -13.85
N PRO A 353 10.31 15.83 -13.05
CA PRO A 353 9.66 17.04 -13.54
C PRO A 353 10.60 17.95 -14.35
N GLY A 354 10.17 18.38 -15.53
CA GLY A 354 10.95 19.29 -16.39
C GLY A 354 12.01 18.63 -17.29
N LEU A 355 12.12 17.29 -17.31
CA LEU A 355 13.00 16.58 -18.24
C LEU A 355 12.25 16.11 -19.51
N ASP A 356 12.96 16.07 -20.64
CA ASP A 356 12.49 15.52 -21.92
C ASP A 356 12.37 13.99 -21.82
N THR A 357 11.17 13.45 -22.06
CA THR A 357 10.88 12.01 -22.03
C THR A 357 11.78 11.21 -22.96
N ARG A 358 12.18 11.76 -24.12
CA ARG A 358 13.05 11.07 -25.08
C ARG A 358 14.46 10.80 -24.56
N LYS A 359 14.96 11.58 -23.58
CA LYS A 359 16.24 11.30 -22.92
C LYS A 359 16.14 10.11 -21.97
N LEU A 360 15.02 10.00 -21.25
CA LEU A 360 14.71 8.84 -20.42
C LEU A 360 14.50 7.59 -21.28
N GLU A 361 13.76 7.73 -22.37
CA GLU A 361 13.53 6.69 -23.38
C GLU A 361 14.86 6.14 -23.90
N GLN A 362 15.73 7.01 -24.44
CA GLN A 362 17.03 6.60 -25.00
C GLN A 362 17.90 5.87 -23.96
N ALA A 363 17.95 6.36 -22.72
CA ALA A 363 18.74 5.72 -21.66
C ALA A 363 18.17 4.34 -21.25
N ALA A 364 16.85 4.14 -21.29
CA ALA A 364 16.22 2.83 -21.10
C ALA A 364 16.45 1.90 -22.30
N ASP A 365 16.38 2.44 -23.52
CA ASP A 365 16.68 1.76 -24.79
C ASP A 365 18.12 1.19 -24.80
N GLU A 366 19.07 1.97 -24.29
CA GLU A 366 20.47 1.57 -24.17
C GLU A 366 20.67 0.44 -23.14
N GLU A 367 19.99 0.46 -21.99
CA GLU A 367 20.05 -0.63 -21.01
C GLU A 367 19.37 -1.91 -21.48
N LEU A 368 18.20 -1.79 -22.13
CA LEU A 368 17.48 -2.93 -22.70
C LEU A 368 18.35 -3.59 -23.78
N ARG A 369 18.90 -2.82 -24.74
CA ARG A 369 19.83 -3.34 -25.75
C ARG A 369 21.11 -3.89 -25.14
N ALA A 370 21.64 -3.29 -24.08
CA ALA A 370 22.81 -3.82 -23.38
C ALA A 370 22.51 -5.19 -22.74
N LEU A 371 21.38 -5.33 -22.03
CA LEU A 371 20.96 -6.58 -21.42
C LEU A 371 20.63 -7.67 -22.47
N MET A 372 19.97 -7.31 -23.57
CA MET A 372 19.74 -8.24 -24.69
C MET A 372 21.05 -8.68 -25.34
N LYS A 373 22.05 -7.80 -25.45
CA LYS A 373 23.36 -8.12 -26.02
C LYS A 373 24.20 -9.01 -25.09
N SER A 374 24.26 -8.72 -23.79
CA SER A 374 25.09 -9.47 -22.83
C SER A 374 24.40 -10.69 -22.23
N GLY A 375 23.08 -10.64 -22.07
CA GLY A 375 22.36 -11.41 -21.05
C GLY A 375 22.52 -10.78 -19.66
N PRO A 376 21.75 -11.22 -18.65
CA PRO A 376 22.04 -10.89 -17.25
C PRO A 376 23.38 -11.50 -16.84
N SER A 377 24.06 -10.92 -15.85
CA SER A 377 25.16 -11.61 -15.16
C SER A 377 24.61 -12.76 -14.30
N ALA A 378 25.46 -13.70 -13.91
CA ALA A 378 25.06 -14.79 -13.00
C ALA A 378 24.56 -14.27 -11.66
N ALA A 379 25.13 -13.17 -11.14
CA ALA A 379 24.70 -12.55 -9.89
C ALA A 379 23.32 -11.89 -10.02
N GLU A 380 23.08 -11.09 -11.07
CA GLU A 380 21.76 -10.49 -11.34
C GLU A 380 20.67 -11.57 -11.49
N LEU A 381 21.00 -12.68 -12.15
CA LEU A 381 20.07 -13.79 -12.35
C LEU A 381 19.75 -14.54 -11.04
N GLU A 382 20.74 -14.88 -10.21
CA GLU A 382 20.47 -15.57 -8.94
C GLU A 382 19.74 -14.68 -7.92
N ILE A 383 19.93 -13.35 -7.96
CA ILE A 383 19.09 -12.40 -7.19
C ILE A 383 17.63 -12.48 -7.68
N ALA A 384 17.40 -12.38 -8.99
CA ALA A 384 16.06 -12.45 -9.56
C ALA A 384 15.35 -13.78 -9.27
N LYS A 385 16.06 -14.91 -9.33
CA LYS A 385 15.55 -16.22 -8.89
C LYS A 385 15.17 -16.21 -7.41
N THR A 386 16.05 -15.73 -6.53
CA THR A 386 15.80 -15.68 -5.08
C THR A 386 14.57 -14.83 -4.76
N ALA A 387 14.40 -13.68 -5.40
CA ALA A 387 13.22 -12.83 -5.21
C ALA A 387 11.91 -13.53 -5.63
N LEU A 388 11.88 -14.18 -6.81
CA LEU A 388 10.70 -14.91 -7.28
C LEU A 388 10.39 -16.15 -6.43
N LEU A 389 11.41 -16.91 -6.00
CA LEU A 389 11.25 -18.06 -5.09
C LEU A 389 10.73 -17.63 -3.70
N ALA A 390 11.25 -16.52 -3.16
CA ALA A 390 10.80 -15.96 -1.89
C ALA A 390 9.34 -15.46 -1.96
N ARG A 391 8.92 -14.86 -3.08
CA ARG A 391 7.52 -14.47 -3.33
C ARG A 391 6.58 -15.67 -3.17
N TYR A 392 6.87 -16.78 -3.84
CA TYR A 392 6.04 -18.00 -3.75
C TYR A 392 6.09 -18.65 -2.35
N THR A 393 7.22 -18.57 -1.65
CA THR A 393 7.35 -19.06 -0.26
C THR A 393 6.39 -18.31 0.69
N ARG A 394 6.24 -17.00 0.53
CA ARG A 394 5.33 -16.17 1.35
C ARG A 394 3.86 -16.32 0.95
N ILE A 395 3.60 -16.54 -0.34
CA ILE A 395 2.27 -16.84 -0.90
C ILE A 395 1.63 -18.05 -0.20
N VAL A 396 2.40 -19.13 0.00
CA VAL A 396 1.87 -20.37 0.61
C VAL A 396 1.69 -20.31 2.13
N GLU A 397 2.01 -19.20 2.81
CA GLU A 397 1.70 -19.06 4.24
C GLU A 397 0.17 -19.02 4.48
N ARG A 398 -0.58 -18.42 3.55
CA ARG A 398 -2.03 -18.18 3.67
C ARG A 398 -2.83 -19.29 3.00
N VAL A 399 -3.90 -19.77 3.66
CA VAL A 399 -4.80 -20.77 3.07
C VAL A 399 -5.59 -20.23 1.87
N GLY A 400 -5.95 -18.95 1.90
CA GLY A 400 -6.69 -18.26 0.84
C GLY A 400 -6.50 -16.75 0.88
N GLY A 401 -7.45 -16.02 0.28
CA GLY A 401 -7.26 -14.64 -0.15
C GLY A 401 -6.46 -14.53 -1.45
N PHE A 402 -6.28 -13.30 -1.96
CA PHE A 402 -5.52 -13.03 -3.19
C PHE A 402 -4.14 -13.70 -3.18
N GLY A 403 -3.91 -14.61 -4.12
CA GLY A 403 -2.64 -15.33 -4.24
C GLY A 403 -2.28 -16.20 -3.04
N GLY A 404 -3.24 -16.66 -2.24
CA GLY A 404 -3.01 -17.71 -1.23
C GLY A 404 -2.92 -19.12 -1.83
N LYS A 405 -2.76 -20.14 -0.97
CA LYS A 405 -2.72 -21.56 -1.41
C LYS A 405 -3.91 -21.94 -2.30
N SER A 406 -5.13 -21.59 -1.91
CA SER A 406 -6.35 -21.94 -2.68
C SER A 406 -6.36 -21.30 -4.06
N ASP A 407 -5.95 -20.03 -4.16
CA ASP A 407 -5.94 -19.24 -5.40
C ASP A 407 -4.87 -19.73 -6.38
N LEU A 408 -3.70 -20.13 -5.87
CA LEU A 408 -2.63 -20.73 -6.68
C LEU A 408 -3.01 -22.10 -7.26
N LEU A 409 -3.59 -22.97 -6.43
CA LEU A 409 -4.10 -24.27 -6.86
C LEU A 409 -5.24 -24.12 -7.89
N ALA A 410 -6.18 -23.21 -7.62
CA ALA A 410 -7.30 -22.93 -8.51
C ALA A 410 -6.83 -22.40 -9.87
N SER A 411 -5.92 -21.43 -9.88
CA SER A 411 -5.32 -20.88 -11.11
C SER A 411 -4.70 -21.97 -11.99
N CYS A 412 -3.79 -22.76 -11.41
CA CYS A 412 -3.14 -23.86 -12.12
C CYS A 412 -4.15 -24.87 -12.66
N ALA A 413 -5.12 -25.27 -11.84
CA ALA A 413 -6.12 -26.27 -12.22
C ALA A 413 -7.10 -25.77 -13.29
N THR A 414 -7.51 -24.51 -13.23
CA THR A 414 -8.39 -23.88 -14.23
C THR A 414 -7.69 -23.73 -15.57
N TYR A 415 -6.47 -23.19 -15.60
CA TYR A 415 -5.76 -22.90 -16.85
C TYR A 415 -5.05 -24.12 -17.49
N THR A 416 -4.67 -25.13 -16.70
CA THR A 416 -3.88 -26.28 -17.21
C THR A 416 -4.49 -27.66 -16.91
N GLY A 417 -5.55 -27.74 -16.10
CA GLY A 417 -6.07 -29.00 -15.55
C GLY A 417 -5.22 -29.62 -14.43
N TYR A 418 -3.99 -29.14 -14.24
CA TYR A 418 -2.95 -29.69 -13.36
C TYR A 418 -2.62 -28.67 -12.24
N PRO A 419 -3.11 -28.87 -11.00
CA PRO A 419 -2.97 -27.90 -9.92
C PRO A 419 -1.52 -27.60 -9.49
N ASP A 420 -0.58 -28.48 -9.85
CA ASP A 420 0.84 -28.38 -9.51
C ASP A 420 1.68 -27.55 -10.50
N CYS A 421 1.06 -26.86 -11.46
CA CYS A 421 1.74 -26.09 -12.51
C CYS A 421 2.82 -25.11 -11.99
N TYR A 422 2.57 -24.51 -10.82
CA TYR A 422 3.48 -23.61 -10.13
C TYR A 422 4.81 -24.27 -9.75
N LYS A 423 4.82 -25.58 -9.47
CA LYS A 423 6.07 -26.33 -9.22
C LYS A 423 6.94 -26.37 -10.47
N ASP A 424 6.34 -26.48 -11.66
CA ASP A 424 7.08 -26.54 -12.92
C ASP A 424 7.58 -25.15 -13.38
N TYR A 425 6.78 -24.10 -13.16
CA TYR A 425 7.27 -22.71 -13.23
C TYR A 425 8.47 -22.47 -12.29
N LEU A 426 8.37 -22.87 -11.01
CA LEU A 426 9.47 -22.66 -10.05
C LEU A 426 10.70 -23.54 -10.35
N LYS A 427 10.53 -24.76 -10.90
CA LYS A 427 11.64 -25.57 -11.43
C LYS A 427 12.32 -24.84 -12.59
N ALA A 428 11.56 -24.26 -13.52
CA ALA A 428 12.10 -23.48 -14.64
C ALA A 428 12.85 -22.23 -14.17
N ILE A 429 12.31 -21.49 -13.18
CA ILE A 429 13.02 -20.38 -12.51
C ILE A 429 14.36 -20.84 -11.94
N LYS A 430 14.41 -21.94 -11.16
CA LYS A 430 15.67 -22.46 -10.60
C LYS A 430 16.65 -22.90 -11.70
N ALA A 431 16.16 -23.56 -12.74
CA ALA A 431 16.97 -24.07 -13.86
C ALA A 431 17.43 -23.00 -14.86
N ALA A 432 16.81 -21.81 -14.87
CA ALA A 432 17.10 -20.75 -15.84
C ALA A 432 18.58 -20.37 -15.87
N THR A 433 19.08 -20.04 -17.06
CA THR A 433 20.47 -19.62 -17.31
C THR A 433 20.52 -18.23 -17.95
N PRO A 434 21.65 -17.51 -17.86
CA PRO A 434 21.80 -16.22 -18.53
C PRO A 434 21.58 -16.29 -20.05
N ALA A 435 21.96 -17.41 -20.66
CA ALA A 435 21.76 -17.66 -22.09
C ALA A 435 20.27 -17.85 -22.45
N ALA A 436 19.51 -18.57 -21.63
CA ALA A 436 18.07 -18.77 -21.85
C ALA A 436 17.28 -17.47 -21.69
N VAL A 437 17.54 -16.70 -20.62
CA VAL A 437 16.91 -15.38 -20.41
C VAL A 437 17.30 -14.41 -21.54
N LYS A 438 18.57 -14.41 -21.96
CA LYS A 438 19.01 -13.67 -23.15
C LYS A 438 18.25 -14.08 -24.41
N GLN A 439 18.07 -15.38 -24.67
CA GLN A 439 17.36 -15.87 -25.84
C GLN A 439 15.91 -15.37 -25.84
N ALA A 440 15.18 -15.55 -24.74
CA ALA A 440 13.79 -15.09 -24.60
C ALA A 440 13.64 -13.58 -24.89
N MET A 441 14.51 -12.74 -24.32
CA MET A 441 14.49 -11.30 -24.60
C MET A 441 14.77 -10.97 -26.08
N ASN A 442 15.75 -11.61 -26.72
CA ASN A 442 16.06 -11.37 -28.13
C ASN A 442 14.98 -11.91 -29.08
N GLU A 443 14.26 -12.95 -28.68
CA GLU A 443 13.15 -13.50 -29.45
C GLU A 443 11.91 -12.60 -29.36
N TRP A 444 11.62 -12.02 -28.18
CA TRP A 444 10.33 -11.37 -27.90
C TRP A 444 10.35 -9.85 -27.77
N LEU A 445 11.49 -9.24 -27.43
CA LEU A 445 11.60 -7.79 -27.16
C LEU A 445 12.43 -7.03 -28.22
N ALA A 446 12.92 -7.72 -29.26
CA ALA A 446 13.78 -7.13 -30.29
C ALA A 446 13.03 -6.34 -31.38
N ASP A 447 11.72 -6.57 -31.53
CA ASP A 447 10.86 -5.88 -32.49
C ASP A 447 9.39 -5.90 -31.99
N GLY A 448 8.54 -5.00 -32.52
CA GLY A 448 7.11 -5.02 -32.27
C GLY A 448 6.62 -4.22 -31.06
N ASP A 449 7.37 -3.22 -30.60
CA ASP A 449 6.97 -2.40 -29.45
C ASP A 449 5.86 -1.39 -29.76
N TYR A 450 5.07 -1.04 -28.74
CA TYR A 450 4.22 0.14 -28.72
C TYR A 450 4.68 1.09 -27.63
N VAL A 451 5.05 2.32 -27.99
CA VAL A 451 5.47 3.37 -27.05
C VAL A 451 4.34 4.39 -26.88
N LEU A 452 3.79 4.50 -25.68
CA LEU A 452 2.83 5.54 -25.32
C LEU A 452 3.48 6.57 -24.40
N ASP A 453 3.64 7.80 -24.90
CA ASP A 453 4.13 8.94 -24.12
C ASP A 453 2.95 9.73 -23.51
N VAL A 454 2.82 9.69 -22.18
CA VAL A 454 1.77 10.37 -21.41
C VAL A 454 2.34 11.66 -20.81
N GLN A 455 1.79 12.80 -21.22
CA GLN A 455 2.27 14.14 -20.85
C GLN A 455 1.28 14.86 -19.92
N PRO A 456 1.74 15.73 -19.00
CA PRO A 456 0.86 16.56 -18.17
C PRO A 456 -0.11 17.45 -18.96
N PHE A 457 -1.41 17.30 -18.72
CA PHE A 457 -2.50 18.09 -19.28
C PHE A 457 -2.86 19.27 -18.36
N PRO A 458 -2.72 20.52 -18.82
CA PRO A 458 -2.98 21.69 -18.00
C PRO A 458 -4.48 22.08 -18.02
N THR A 459 -5.30 21.62 -17.06
CA THR A 459 -6.57 22.33 -16.74
C THR A 459 -7.17 22.04 -15.35
N LYS A 460 -7.99 23.00 -14.92
CA LYS A 460 -8.89 23.04 -13.76
C LYS A 460 -10.31 22.55 -14.14
N LEU A 461 -11.10 21.90 -13.27
CA LEU A 461 -12.61 21.82 -13.31
C LEU A 461 -13.24 20.87 -12.23
N SER A 462 -14.59 20.75 -12.17
CA SER A 462 -15.34 20.12 -11.04
C SER A 462 -16.77 19.59 -11.34
N ALA A 463 -17.16 18.48 -10.66
CA ALA A 463 -18.50 18.06 -10.16
C ALA A 463 -19.65 17.52 -11.08
N GLY A 464 -20.45 16.55 -10.55
CA GLY A 464 -21.75 16.05 -11.07
C GLY A 464 -22.16 14.62 -10.58
N ALA A 465 -23.42 14.37 -10.16
CA ALA A 465 -23.95 13.10 -9.57
C ALA A 465 -25.49 12.93 -9.82
N LYS A 466 -26.30 11.94 -9.33
CA LYS A 466 -26.22 10.87 -8.29
C LYS A 466 -27.15 9.66 -8.67
N LEU A 467 -27.66 8.82 -7.73
CA LEU A 467 -28.50 7.60 -7.97
C LEU A 467 -29.38 7.26 -6.72
N ASP A 468 -30.49 6.51 -6.84
CA ASP A 468 -31.44 6.16 -5.74
C ASP A 468 -31.13 4.81 -5.00
N ARG A 469 -31.52 4.69 -3.72
CA ARG A 469 -30.95 3.75 -2.71
C ARG A 469 -31.87 3.43 -1.50
N SER A 470 -33.12 2.98 -1.71
CA SER A 470 -34.17 3.13 -0.68
C SER A 470 -34.20 2.24 0.58
N ALA A 471 -33.40 1.16 0.75
CA ALA A 471 -33.29 0.40 2.02
C ALA A 471 -32.02 -0.49 2.12
N ALA A 472 -31.63 -0.89 3.34
CA ALA A 472 -30.49 -1.79 3.62
C ALA A 472 -30.76 -2.73 4.84
N PRO A 473 -30.09 -3.90 4.94
CA PRO A 473 -30.36 -4.91 5.97
C PRO A 473 -29.42 -4.84 7.21
N ALA A 474 -29.80 -5.51 8.31
CA ALA A 474 -29.18 -5.39 9.64
C ALA A 474 -27.79 -6.08 9.83
N LEU A 475 -27.16 -5.87 11.00
CA LEU A 475 -25.79 -6.28 11.35
C LEU A 475 -25.72 -7.32 12.50
N GLY A 476 -24.55 -7.92 12.70
CA GLY A 476 -24.25 -8.94 13.72
C GLY A 476 -23.65 -8.42 15.03
N GLN A 477 -23.37 -9.33 15.98
CA GLN A 477 -22.80 -9.01 17.29
C GLN A 477 -21.25 -8.99 17.27
N PRO A 478 -20.56 -8.02 17.93
CA PRO A 478 -19.08 -7.95 17.89
C PRO A 478 -18.37 -8.82 18.93
N GLU A 479 -17.21 -9.38 18.55
CA GLU A 479 -16.35 -10.17 19.44
C GLU A 479 -15.16 -9.39 20.04
N SER A 480 -14.53 -9.95 21.07
CA SER A 480 -13.33 -9.41 21.72
C SER A 480 -12.08 -10.20 21.33
N LEU A 481 -11.00 -9.49 20.97
CA LEU A 481 -9.74 -10.10 20.55
C LEU A 481 -9.04 -10.85 21.69
N LYS A 482 -8.22 -11.83 21.30
CA LYS A 482 -7.25 -12.52 22.18
C LYS A 482 -5.91 -12.58 21.47
N LEU A 483 -5.11 -11.53 21.63
CA LEU A 483 -3.72 -11.55 21.14
C LEU A 483 -2.84 -12.46 22.04
N PRO A 484 -1.76 -13.06 21.50
CA PRO A 484 -0.76 -13.77 22.29
C PRO A 484 -0.20 -12.95 23.47
N ALA A 485 0.32 -13.63 24.48
CA ALA A 485 1.01 -12.96 25.59
C ALA A 485 2.38 -12.45 25.11
N MET A 486 2.71 -11.20 25.45
CA MET A 486 4.07 -10.68 25.30
C MET A 486 4.97 -11.29 26.39
N GLN A 487 6.01 -12.02 25.98
CA GLN A 487 7.13 -12.38 26.83
C GLN A 487 8.15 -11.24 26.86
N SER A 488 9.06 -11.24 27.84
CA SER A 488 10.10 -10.21 27.93
C SER A 488 11.40 -10.75 28.49
N ALA A 489 12.51 -10.25 27.93
CA ALA A 489 13.86 -10.45 28.42
C ALA A 489 14.59 -9.09 28.48
N THR A 490 15.79 -9.07 29.06
CA THR A 490 16.67 -7.90 29.03
C THR A 490 18.09 -8.39 28.81
N LEU A 491 18.75 -7.81 27.81
CA LEU A 491 20.13 -8.10 27.46
C LEU A 491 21.09 -7.58 28.54
N SER A 492 22.29 -8.15 28.60
CA SER A 492 23.35 -7.77 29.56
C SER A 492 23.77 -6.29 29.50
N ASN A 493 23.49 -5.59 28.39
CA ASN A 493 23.69 -4.14 28.24
C ASN A 493 22.47 -3.26 28.61
N GLY A 494 21.36 -3.87 29.06
CA GLY A 494 20.12 -3.18 29.40
C GLY A 494 19.12 -2.98 28.25
N LEU A 495 19.38 -3.48 27.04
CA LEU A 495 18.38 -3.49 25.96
C LEU A 495 17.20 -4.40 26.34
N LYS A 496 15.99 -3.84 26.33
CA LYS A 496 14.77 -4.62 26.53
C LYS A 496 14.43 -5.40 25.25
N VAL A 497 14.12 -6.68 25.40
CA VAL A 497 13.61 -7.54 24.32
C VAL A 497 12.19 -7.95 24.68
N VAL A 498 11.26 -7.74 23.76
CA VAL A 498 9.85 -8.18 23.90
C VAL A 498 9.56 -9.17 22.78
N LEU A 499 9.03 -10.34 23.12
CA LEU A 499 8.70 -11.38 22.16
C LEU A 499 7.19 -11.65 22.17
N ALA A 500 6.58 -11.79 20.99
CA ALA A 500 5.30 -12.46 20.84
C ALA A 500 5.42 -13.57 19.78
N GLU A 501 5.16 -14.81 20.20
CA GLU A 501 5.39 -16.00 19.38
C GLU A 501 4.27 -16.18 18.35
N ARG A 502 4.65 -16.52 17.09
CA ARG A 502 3.71 -16.89 16.02
C ARG A 502 4.39 -17.84 15.04
N HIS A 503 4.30 -19.14 15.32
CA HIS A 503 4.93 -20.23 14.56
C HIS A 503 4.18 -20.64 13.26
N SER A 504 3.26 -19.81 12.75
CA SER A 504 2.43 -20.13 11.57
C SER A 504 3.18 -20.09 10.24
N ALA A 505 4.39 -19.52 10.23
CA ALA A 505 5.31 -19.45 9.09
C ALA A 505 6.74 -19.28 9.63
N PRO A 506 7.79 -19.77 8.93
CA PRO A 506 9.18 -19.74 9.39
C PRO A 506 9.83 -18.35 9.19
N VAL A 507 9.17 -17.30 9.68
CA VAL A 507 9.55 -15.90 9.52
C VAL A 507 9.63 -15.23 10.90
N VAL A 508 10.55 -14.28 11.04
CA VAL A 508 10.73 -13.48 12.27
C VAL A 508 10.83 -12.01 11.89
N ASN A 509 9.96 -11.20 12.51
CA ASN A 509 9.95 -9.75 12.39
C ASN A 509 10.68 -9.18 13.61
N LEU A 510 11.60 -8.24 13.38
CA LEU A 510 12.29 -7.49 14.41
C LEU A 510 12.06 -6.00 14.18
N SER A 511 11.77 -5.26 15.25
CA SER A 511 11.58 -3.82 15.22
C SER A 511 12.32 -3.20 16.40
N MET A 512 13.48 -2.59 16.13
CA MET A 512 14.16 -1.77 17.11
C MET A 512 13.42 -0.44 17.21
N MET A 513 12.78 -0.22 18.35
CA MET A 513 12.03 0.98 18.68
C MET A 513 12.89 1.84 19.61
N VAL A 514 13.29 3.02 19.17
CA VAL A 514 14.09 3.98 19.95
C VAL A 514 13.23 5.20 20.26
N ASP A 515 13.26 5.73 21.48
CA ASP A 515 12.54 6.97 21.83
C ASP A 515 13.27 8.19 21.26
N ALA A 516 13.12 8.38 19.95
CA ALA A 516 13.93 9.26 19.11
C ALA A 516 13.24 9.70 17.79
N GLY A 517 11.91 9.85 17.80
CA GLY A 517 11.17 10.41 16.66
C GLY A 517 11.53 11.88 16.38
N TYR A 518 10.89 12.55 15.42
CA TYR A 518 11.23 13.96 15.10
C TYR A 518 10.95 14.96 16.24
N ALA A 519 10.24 14.56 17.30
CA ALA A 519 10.19 15.28 18.58
C ALA A 519 11.52 15.27 19.38
N SER A 520 12.55 14.56 18.89
CA SER A 520 13.91 14.54 19.44
C SER A 520 14.89 15.47 18.70
N ASP A 521 14.43 16.14 17.64
CA ASP A 521 15.21 17.13 16.90
C ASP A 521 15.49 18.38 17.74
N ALA A 522 16.64 19.01 17.50
CA ALA A 522 16.89 20.36 17.98
C ALA A 522 15.94 21.34 17.28
N GLN A 523 15.43 22.34 18.02
CA GLN A 523 14.41 23.27 17.52
C GLN A 523 14.86 24.08 16.29
N ASP A 524 16.18 24.31 16.15
CA ASP A 524 16.78 24.99 15.02
C ASP A 524 17.25 24.04 13.90
N LEU A 525 17.21 22.72 14.11
CA LEU A 525 17.57 21.70 13.12
C LEU A 525 16.48 20.62 12.91
N PRO A 526 15.21 21.01 12.68
CA PRO A 526 14.12 20.05 12.42
C PRO A 526 14.32 19.28 11.10
N GLY A 527 13.84 18.05 11.06
CA GLY A 527 14.04 17.07 9.99
C GLY A 527 15.27 16.18 10.19
N LEU A 528 16.01 16.35 11.29
CA LEU A 528 17.26 15.63 11.56
C LEU A 528 17.01 14.14 11.80
N ALA A 529 16.04 13.78 12.63
CA ALA A 529 15.69 12.38 12.90
C ALA A 529 15.27 11.65 11.62
N SER A 530 14.35 12.21 10.83
CA SER A 530 13.83 11.52 9.64
C SER A 530 14.86 11.38 8.52
N LEU A 531 15.80 12.34 8.39
CA LEU A 531 16.93 12.23 7.47
C LEU A 531 18.02 11.29 8.00
N SER A 532 18.28 11.27 9.32
CA SER A 532 19.21 10.34 9.97
C SER A 532 18.76 8.89 9.85
N LEU A 533 17.47 8.62 10.03
CA LEU A 533 16.88 7.28 9.85
C LEU A 533 16.93 6.87 8.39
N ARG A 534 16.51 7.75 7.46
CA ARG A 534 16.59 7.43 6.01
C ARG A 534 18.03 7.21 5.54
N MET A 535 19.02 7.87 6.14
CA MET A 535 20.45 7.66 5.84
C MET A 535 21.02 6.34 6.38
N LEU A 536 20.35 5.61 7.27
CA LEU A 536 20.80 4.25 7.67
C LEU A 536 20.80 3.31 6.46
N GLU A 537 19.81 3.41 5.58
CA GLU A 537 19.74 2.64 4.32
C GLU A 537 20.86 2.99 3.32
N GLU A 538 21.61 4.07 3.55
CA GLU A 538 22.58 4.58 2.56
C GLU A 538 24.02 4.04 2.74
N GLY A 539 24.36 3.46 3.89
CA GLY A 539 25.63 2.72 4.04
C GLY A 539 26.20 2.61 5.45
N THR A 540 27.04 1.59 5.63
CA THR A 540 27.97 1.41 6.77
C THR A 540 29.42 1.55 6.27
N PRO A 541 30.44 1.72 7.13
CA PRO A 541 31.85 1.75 6.70
C PRO A 541 32.30 0.54 5.88
N ALA A 542 31.60 -0.60 5.98
CA ALA A 542 31.88 -1.81 5.22
C ALA A 542 30.99 -1.99 3.97
N ARG A 543 29.85 -1.28 3.87
CA ARG A 543 28.79 -1.54 2.87
C ARG A 543 28.15 -0.26 2.34
N GLY A 544 28.19 -0.05 1.02
CA GLY A 544 27.32 0.95 0.37
C GLY A 544 25.86 0.48 0.28
N SER A 545 24.92 1.42 0.14
CA SER A 545 23.46 1.18 0.03
C SER A 545 23.07 -0.01 -0.86
N LEU A 546 23.60 -0.05 -2.10
CA LEU A 546 23.33 -1.12 -3.06
C LEU A 546 23.78 -2.50 -2.54
N LYS A 547 24.87 -2.58 -1.77
CA LYS A 547 25.36 -3.84 -1.21
C LYS A 547 24.55 -4.30 0.01
N ILE A 548 24.03 -3.36 0.80
CA ILE A 548 23.07 -3.67 1.88
C ILE A 548 21.80 -4.29 1.30
N SER A 549 21.22 -3.67 0.26
CA SER A 549 20.08 -4.24 -0.46
C SER A 549 20.40 -5.61 -1.07
N GLU A 550 21.53 -5.75 -1.77
CA GLU A 550 21.97 -7.03 -2.37
C GLU A 550 22.11 -8.15 -1.32
N GLU A 551 22.71 -7.88 -0.15
CA GLU A 551 22.88 -8.88 0.91
C GLU A 551 21.56 -9.26 1.60
N PHE A 552 20.62 -8.32 1.80
CA PHE A 552 19.30 -8.67 2.34
C PHE A 552 18.42 -9.42 1.31
N GLU A 553 18.39 -8.97 0.05
CA GLU A 553 17.69 -9.65 -1.05
C GLU A 553 18.20 -11.09 -1.22
N ALA A 554 19.52 -11.31 -1.17
CA ALA A 554 20.14 -12.63 -1.22
C ALA A 554 19.84 -13.54 0.00
N LEU A 555 19.35 -12.97 1.11
CA LEU A 555 18.92 -13.70 2.31
C LEU A 555 17.39 -13.88 2.41
N GLY A 556 16.63 -13.41 1.41
CA GLY A 556 15.16 -13.40 1.42
C GLY A 556 14.55 -12.43 2.44
N ALA A 557 15.36 -11.50 2.95
CA ALA A 557 15.03 -10.60 4.05
C ALA A 557 14.76 -9.16 3.54
N GLU A 558 13.99 -8.41 4.32
CA GLU A 558 13.60 -7.03 4.02
C GLU A 558 13.87 -6.12 5.23
N TYR A 559 14.31 -4.89 4.98
CA TYR A 559 14.62 -3.93 6.03
C TYR A 559 14.10 -2.52 5.68
N SER A 560 13.83 -1.71 6.71
CA SER A 560 13.50 -0.29 6.53
C SER A 560 13.91 0.54 7.74
N ALA A 561 14.09 1.85 7.55
CA ALA A 561 14.40 2.79 8.63
C ALA A 561 13.54 4.07 8.52
N TYR A 562 12.75 4.36 9.56
CA TYR A 562 11.85 5.53 9.57
C TYR A 562 11.66 6.13 10.98
N SER A 563 11.01 7.28 11.06
CA SER A 563 10.65 7.96 12.31
C SER A 563 9.21 8.47 12.26
N ASN A 564 8.45 8.31 13.35
CA ASN A 564 7.23 9.08 13.58
C ASN A 564 7.51 10.22 14.59
N LEU A 565 6.46 10.85 15.14
CA LEU A 565 6.61 11.97 16.08
C LEU A 565 7.50 11.60 17.28
N ASP A 566 7.19 10.50 17.97
CA ASP A 566 7.86 10.13 19.22
C ASP A 566 9.00 9.12 19.06
N GLY A 567 8.89 8.19 18.10
CA GLY A 567 9.79 7.05 17.96
C GLY A 567 10.55 6.98 16.63
N ALA A 568 11.76 6.42 16.69
CA ALA A 568 12.52 5.96 15.53
C ALA A 568 12.48 4.43 15.47
N PHE A 569 12.44 3.90 14.24
CA PHE A 569 12.19 2.50 13.94
C PHE A 569 13.21 1.99 12.93
N VAL A 570 13.87 0.88 13.26
CA VAL A 570 14.66 0.10 12.30
C VAL A 570 14.08 -1.29 12.27
N GLN A 571 13.50 -1.68 11.13
CA GLN A 571 12.76 -2.94 10.98
C GLN A 571 13.54 -3.94 10.14
N LEU A 572 13.33 -5.23 10.46
CA LEU A 572 13.81 -6.39 9.70
C LEU A 572 12.69 -7.44 9.65
N ASN A 573 12.39 -7.94 8.47
CA ASN A 573 11.70 -9.21 8.27
C ASN A 573 12.71 -10.20 7.69
N ALA A 574 12.86 -11.39 8.29
CA ALA A 574 13.78 -12.42 7.80
C ALA A 574 13.20 -13.82 7.98
N LEU A 575 13.63 -14.76 7.13
CA LEU A 575 13.33 -16.19 7.30
C LEU A 575 14.12 -16.73 8.49
N LYS A 576 13.53 -17.61 9.31
CA LYS A 576 14.19 -18.20 10.50
C LYS A 576 15.55 -18.83 10.16
N ALA A 577 15.67 -19.46 9.00
CA ALA A 577 16.89 -20.08 8.50
C ALA A 577 18.00 -19.08 8.10
N THR A 578 17.65 -17.85 7.68
CA THR A 578 18.63 -16.80 7.29
C THR A 578 18.82 -15.73 8.36
N LEU A 579 17.95 -15.69 9.37
CA LEU A 579 17.91 -14.69 10.44
C LEU A 579 19.28 -14.40 11.07
N PRO A 580 20.16 -15.36 11.44
CA PRO A 580 21.46 -15.02 12.04
C PRO A 580 22.36 -14.17 11.13
N LYS A 581 22.31 -14.35 9.81
CA LYS A 581 23.06 -13.55 8.83
C LYS A 581 22.41 -12.19 8.59
N ALA A 582 21.08 -12.17 8.49
CA ALA A 582 20.32 -10.92 8.33
C ALA A 582 20.47 -10.01 9.56
N LEU A 583 20.52 -10.60 10.76
CA LEU A 583 20.72 -9.94 12.03
C LEU A 583 22.12 -9.28 12.14
N ASP A 584 23.16 -9.95 11.63
CA ASP A 584 24.52 -9.38 11.59
C ASP A 584 24.61 -8.14 10.66
N ILE A 585 23.89 -8.13 9.52
CA ILE A 585 23.82 -6.95 8.63
C ILE A 585 22.94 -5.84 9.24
N TYR A 586 21.79 -6.21 9.79
CA TYR A 586 20.85 -5.29 10.43
C TYR A 586 21.49 -4.53 11.59
N ALA A 587 22.30 -5.20 12.40
CA ALA A 587 23.05 -4.54 13.46
C ALA A 587 24.19 -3.64 12.94
N ASP A 588 24.86 -3.99 11.84
CA ASP A 588 25.84 -3.10 11.21
C ASP A 588 25.18 -1.80 10.72
N VAL A 589 24.02 -1.90 10.07
CA VAL A 589 23.19 -0.75 9.64
C VAL A 589 22.71 0.10 10.81
N LEU A 590 22.30 -0.54 11.91
CA LEU A 590 21.73 0.11 13.09
C LEU A 590 22.81 0.77 13.98
N LEU A 591 23.96 0.13 14.14
CA LEU A 591 25.02 0.55 15.07
C LEU A 591 26.15 1.34 14.39
N HIS A 592 26.42 1.10 13.10
CA HIS A 592 27.56 1.68 12.37
C HIS A 592 27.16 2.39 11.05
N PRO A 593 26.16 3.29 11.02
CA PRO A 593 25.90 4.08 9.82
C PRO A 593 27.10 4.97 9.44
N ALA A 594 27.50 4.94 8.17
CA ALA A 594 28.62 5.73 7.66
C ALA A 594 28.31 7.23 7.57
N TYR A 595 27.03 7.56 7.36
CA TYR A 595 26.55 8.90 7.00
C TYR A 595 27.39 9.53 5.87
N ALA A 596 27.53 8.82 4.74
CA ALA A 596 28.40 9.22 3.64
C ALA A 596 27.96 10.57 3.04
N GLN A 597 28.91 11.51 2.89
CA GLN A 597 28.59 12.90 2.52
C GLN A 597 27.90 13.02 1.16
N ASN A 598 28.29 12.21 0.17
CA ASN A 598 27.67 12.19 -1.16
C ASN A 598 26.20 11.75 -1.12
N GLU A 599 25.84 10.80 -0.26
CA GLU A 599 24.45 10.37 -0.09
C GLU A 599 23.63 11.38 0.72
N LEU A 600 24.24 12.02 1.71
CA LEU A 600 23.64 13.15 2.41
C LEU A 600 23.36 14.33 1.46
N ASP A 601 24.30 14.69 0.58
CA ASP A 601 24.13 15.76 -0.41
C ASP A 601 23.08 15.42 -1.48
N ARG A 602 22.89 14.13 -1.80
CA ARG A 602 21.79 13.65 -2.65
C ARG A 602 20.45 13.74 -1.92
N LEU A 603 20.33 13.13 -0.74
CA LEU A 603 19.07 13.11 0.00
C LEU A 603 18.65 14.49 0.52
N LYS A 604 19.57 15.42 0.76
CA LYS A 604 19.25 16.84 1.01
C LYS A 604 18.53 17.47 -0.20
N LYS A 605 18.94 17.19 -1.43
CA LYS A 605 18.25 17.67 -2.65
C LYS A 605 16.86 17.04 -2.80
N ASP A 606 16.76 15.73 -2.63
CA ASP A 606 15.48 15.01 -2.70
C ASP A 606 14.51 15.50 -1.58
N ARG A 607 15.03 15.80 -0.37
CA ARG A 607 14.27 16.37 0.76
C ARG A 607 13.84 17.81 0.53
N LEU A 608 14.71 18.68 0.02
CA LEU A 608 14.35 20.06 -0.35
C LEU A 608 13.25 20.09 -1.42
N ALA A 609 13.34 19.21 -2.42
CA ALA A 609 12.28 19.03 -3.41
C ALA A 609 10.98 18.51 -2.79
N ALA A 610 11.04 17.71 -1.72
CA ALA A 610 9.86 17.28 -0.95
C ALA A 610 9.22 18.46 -0.19
N ILE A 611 10.02 19.26 0.52
CA ILE A 611 9.54 20.46 1.24
C ILE A 611 8.90 21.46 0.28
N ALA A 612 9.48 21.67 -0.91
CA ALA A 612 8.89 22.52 -1.94
C ALA A 612 7.52 21.98 -2.41
N ARG A 613 7.35 20.65 -2.52
CA ARG A 613 6.04 20.04 -2.80
C ARG A 613 5.06 20.20 -1.63
N GLU A 614 5.51 20.03 -0.38
CA GLU A 614 4.68 20.31 0.81
C GLU A 614 4.16 21.75 0.81
N LYS A 615 5.04 22.75 0.63
CA LYS A 615 4.66 24.17 0.53
C LYS A 615 3.82 24.51 -0.70
N SER A 616 3.75 23.62 -1.69
CA SER A 616 2.87 23.79 -2.85
C SER A 616 1.44 23.26 -2.63
N ASN A 617 1.23 22.37 -1.65
CA ASN A 617 -0.02 21.66 -1.40
C ASN A 617 -0.76 22.24 -0.18
N PRO A 618 -1.99 22.78 -0.31
CA PRO A 618 -2.72 23.41 0.79
C PRO A 618 -2.91 22.57 2.07
N GLN A 619 -3.00 21.24 1.95
CA GLN A 619 -3.09 20.38 3.13
C GLN A 619 -1.74 20.31 3.85
N LEU A 620 -0.64 20.06 3.11
CA LEU A 620 0.70 19.89 3.68
C LEU A 620 1.27 21.21 4.21
N MET A 621 0.95 22.35 3.56
CA MET A 621 1.25 23.71 4.04
C MET A 621 0.80 23.90 5.50
N ALA A 622 -0.41 23.47 5.84
CA ALA A 622 -0.93 23.58 7.21
C ALA A 622 -0.24 22.64 8.20
N LEU A 623 -0.01 21.37 7.83
CA LEU A 623 0.64 20.39 8.71
C LEU A 623 2.09 20.78 9.08
N ARG A 624 2.72 21.67 8.32
CA ARG A 624 4.02 22.25 8.65
C ARG A 624 3.97 23.32 9.74
N VAL A 625 2.88 24.10 9.84
CA VAL A 625 2.80 25.26 10.75
C VAL A 625 1.91 25.04 11.97
N VAL A 626 0.80 24.30 11.84
CA VAL A 626 -0.17 24.08 12.93
C VAL A 626 0.46 23.60 14.24
N PRO A 627 1.46 22.69 14.26
CA PRO A 627 2.07 22.26 15.52
C PRO A 627 2.79 23.42 16.23
N GLY A 628 3.51 24.27 15.50
CA GLY A 628 4.18 25.45 16.06
C GLY A 628 3.20 26.52 16.56
N LEU A 629 2.05 26.66 15.91
CA LEU A 629 0.97 27.56 16.34
C LEU A 629 0.25 27.07 17.61
N ILE A 630 0.17 25.76 17.83
CA ILE A 630 -0.50 25.13 18.99
C ILE A 630 0.44 24.96 20.19
N TYR A 631 1.62 24.38 19.99
CA TYR A 631 2.54 24.03 21.08
C TYR A 631 3.53 25.15 21.42
N GLY A 632 3.73 26.11 20.51
CA GLY A 632 4.68 27.20 20.68
C GLY A 632 6.15 26.82 20.46
N GLN A 633 7.00 27.84 20.51
CA GLN A 633 8.46 27.72 20.36
C GLN A 633 9.08 26.99 21.56
N GLY A 634 10.07 26.13 21.30
CA GLY A 634 10.78 25.38 22.34
C GLY A 634 10.12 24.05 22.75
N HIS A 635 8.88 23.77 22.32
CA HIS A 635 8.20 22.51 22.58
C HIS A 635 8.55 21.45 21.53
N ALA A 636 8.77 20.20 21.97
CA ALA A 636 9.20 19.10 21.11
C ALA A 636 8.23 18.80 19.96
N TYR A 637 6.92 18.92 20.22
CA TYR A 637 5.88 18.74 19.20
C TYR A 637 5.55 20.03 18.41
N GLY A 638 6.26 21.13 18.64
CA GLY A 638 6.08 22.39 17.87
C GLY A 638 6.68 22.37 16.46
N LEU A 639 7.37 21.29 16.09
CA LEU A 639 8.04 21.12 14.80
C LEU A 639 7.09 20.65 13.69
N PRO A 640 7.41 20.85 12.39
CA PRO A 640 6.56 20.44 11.28
C PRO A 640 6.11 18.97 11.36
N LEU A 641 4.80 18.72 11.35
CA LEU A 641 4.24 17.37 11.57
C LEU A 641 4.59 16.39 10.43
N THR A 642 4.99 16.91 9.27
CA THR A 642 5.53 16.13 8.15
C THR A 642 6.90 15.50 8.45
N GLY A 643 7.56 15.89 9.55
CA GLY A 643 8.88 15.39 9.95
C GLY A 643 10.01 15.73 8.97
N SER A 644 9.75 16.56 7.96
CA SER A 644 10.68 16.84 6.85
C SER A 644 11.66 17.98 7.12
N GLY A 645 11.36 18.84 8.11
CA GLY A 645 12.16 20.01 8.46
C GLY A 645 11.82 21.26 7.64
N THR A 646 12.72 22.24 7.66
CA THR A 646 12.65 23.47 6.85
C THR A 646 13.81 23.51 5.85
N GLU A 647 13.69 24.28 4.78
CA GLU A 647 14.76 24.39 3.78
C GLU A 647 16.05 24.92 4.41
N ALA A 648 15.95 25.89 5.33
CA ALA A 648 17.10 26.42 6.06
C ALA A 648 17.79 25.34 6.93
N ALA A 649 17.01 24.54 7.66
CA ALA A 649 17.54 23.44 8.48
C ALA A 649 18.18 22.35 7.60
N VAL A 650 17.47 21.85 6.59
CA VAL A 650 17.96 20.78 5.71
C VAL A 650 19.17 21.24 4.89
N ALA A 651 19.20 22.48 4.38
CA ALA A 651 20.34 23.00 3.62
C ALA A 651 21.61 23.10 4.47
N ARG A 652 21.50 23.56 5.73
CA ARG A 652 22.66 23.72 6.62
C ARG A 652 23.10 22.44 7.35
N MET A 653 22.21 21.43 7.45
CA MET A 653 22.47 20.16 8.13
C MET A 653 23.74 19.47 7.60
N THR A 654 24.63 19.10 8.52
CA THR A 654 25.94 18.49 8.23
C THR A 654 25.93 16.99 8.55
N ARG A 655 26.92 16.24 8.04
CA ARG A 655 27.14 14.85 8.41
C ARG A 655 27.26 14.67 9.92
N ASP A 656 27.96 15.58 10.59
CA ASP A 656 28.28 15.44 12.00
C ASP A 656 27.05 15.69 12.89
N ASP A 657 26.02 16.40 12.41
CA ASP A 657 24.71 16.48 13.06
C ASP A 657 24.01 15.11 13.09
N LEU A 658 24.04 14.35 11.98
CA LEU A 658 23.46 13.01 11.90
C LEU A 658 24.22 12.01 12.78
N VAL A 659 25.56 12.07 12.75
CA VAL A 659 26.45 11.28 13.63
C VAL A 659 26.16 11.59 15.10
N LYS A 660 26.07 12.88 15.47
CA LYS A 660 25.77 13.32 16.83
C LYS A 660 24.37 12.91 17.28
N TYR A 661 23.36 13.01 16.40
CA TYR A 661 22.00 12.55 16.66
C TYR A 661 21.99 11.05 16.98
N HIS A 662 22.60 10.22 16.14
CA HIS A 662 22.72 8.77 16.37
C HIS A 662 23.46 8.48 17.69
N GLN A 663 24.63 9.08 17.89
CA GLN A 663 25.42 8.93 19.11
C GLN A 663 24.72 9.44 20.38
N THR A 664 23.72 10.31 20.27
CA THR A 664 22.92 10.81 21.40
C THR A 664 21.77 9.86 21.72
N TRP A 665 20.95 9.52 20.72
CA TRP A 665 19.64 8.88 20.94
C TRP A 665 19.65 7.34 20.81
N PHE A 666 20.55 6.77 20.01
CA PHE A 666 20.65 5.32 19.81
C PHE A 666 21.46 4.71 20.96
N LYS A 667 20.76 4.36 22.05
CA LYS A 667 21.27 3.63 23.23
C LYS A 667 20.38 2.43 23.55
N PRO A 668 20.93 1.32 24.08
CA PRO A 668 20.15 0.17 24.53
C PRO A 668 19.17 0.55 25.64
N ASN A 669 19.57 1.45 26.55
CA ASN A 669 18.72 1.99 27.62
C ASN A 669 17.71 3.06 27.16
N ASN A 670 17.60 3.33 25.85
CA ASN A 670 16.59 4.20 25.23
C ASN A 670 15.83 3.46 24.11
N ALA A 671 15.95 2.12 24.07
CA ALA A 671 15.40 1.29 23.03
C ALA A 671 14.67 0.06 23.58
N THR A 672 13.77 -0.48 22.78
CA THR A 672 13.14 -1.80 22.97
C THR A 672 13.14 -2.53 21.64
N LEU A 673 13.63 -3.76 21.63
CA LEU A 673 13.61 -4.62 20.46
C LEU A 673 12.39 -5.55 20.54
N LEU A 674 11.37 -5.24 19.75
CA LEU A 674 10.21 -6.10 19.57
C LEU A 674 10.54 -7.19 18.55
N VAL A 675 10.22 -8.45 18.89
CA VAL A 675 10.36 -9.63 18.05
C VAL A 675 8.99 -10.31 17.90
N VAL A 676 8.58 -10.64 16.67
CA VAL A 676 7.31 -11.34 16.40
C VAL A 676 7.48 -12.37 15.27
N GLY A 677 7.23 -13.65 15.56
CA GLY A 677 7.30 -14.73 14.57
C GLY A 677 7.67 -16.10 15.15
N ASP A 678 8.24 -16.96 14.31
CA ASP A 678 8.70 -18.30 14.67
C ASP A 678 10.06 -18.28 15.40
N THR A 679 10.05 -17.88 16.67
CA THR A 679 11.19 -18.04 17.58
C THR A 679 10.71 -17.95 19.02
N THR A 680 11.37 -18.67 19.92
CA THR A 680 11.21 -18.56 21.38
C THR A 680 12.24 -17.59 21.98
N LEU A 681 12.05 -17.17 23.24
CA LEU A 681 13.07 -16.38 23.97
C LEU A 681 14.40 -17.14 24.12
N ALA A 682 14.35 -18.48 24.22
CA ALA A 682 15.53 -19.32 24.36
C ALA A 682 16.37 -19.38 23.06
N GLU A 683 15.73 -19.38 21.89
CA GLU A 683 16.41 -19.29 20.59
C GLU A 683 16.95 -17.89 20.30
N ILE A 684 16.15 -16.83 20.52
CA ILE A 684 16.49 -15.49 20.04
C ILE A 684 17.46 -14.75 20.97
N THR A 685 17.37 -14.91 22.29
CA THR A 685 18.17 -14.12 23.24
C THR A 685 19.69 -14.34 23.07
N PRO A 686 20.21 -15.58 22.87
CA PRO A 686 21.64 -15.80 22.60
C PRO A 686 22.13 -15.15 21.30
N LEU A 687 21.29 -15.12 20.26
CA LEU A 687 21.60 -14.41 19.00
C LEU A 687 21.65 -12.90 19.22
N LEU A 688 20.68 -12.35 19.95
CA LEU A 688 20.63 -10.93 20.28
C LEU A 688 21.78 -10.51 21.21
N GLU A 689 22.25 -11.36 22.11
CA GLU A 689 23.45 -11.06 22.92
C GLU A 689 24.74 -11.07 22.10
N LYS A 690 24.92 -12.04 21.20
CA LYS A 690 26.04 -12.03 20.23
C LYS A 690 26.08 -10.72 19.44
N THR A 691 24.91 -10.26 18.98
CA THR A 691 24.80 -9.13 18.06
C THR A 691 24.79 -7.77 18.77
N PHE A 692 23.99 -7.61 19.83
CA PHE A 692 23.73 -6.32 20.48
C PHE A 692 24.35 -6.16 21.87
N GLY A 693 24.80 -7.22 22.54
CA GLY A 693 25.36 -7.13 23.91
C GLY A 693 26.58 -6.19 24.03
N GLY A 694 27.31 -5.97 22.94
CA GLY A 694 28.40 -4.99 22.87
C GLY A 694 27.98 -3.52 22.75
N TRP A 695 26.70 -3.23 22.43
CA TRP A 695 26.17 -1.86 22.31
C TRP A 695 26.08 -1.21 23.70
N LYS A 696 26.66 -0.01 23.86
CA LYS A 696 26.84 0.61 25.17
C LYS A 696 25.70 1.55 25.55
N ALA A 697 25.22 1.39 26.78
CA ALA A 697 24.33 2.33 27.45
C ALA A 697 24.96 3.74 27.57
N GLY A 698 24.13 4.76 27.74
CA GLY A 698 24.58 6.14 27.92
C GLY A 698 23.47 7.10 28.33
N ALA A 699 23.86 8.33 28.65
CA ALA A 699 22.92 9.41 28.92
C ALA A 699 22.17 9.79 27.63
N VAL A 700 20.87 10.05 27.75
CA VAL A 700 19.99 10.48 26.66
C VAL A 700 19.19 11.71 27.12
N PRO A 701 19.00 12.75 26.28
CA PRO A 701 18.23 13.94 26.65
C PRO A 701 16.75 13.62 26.87
N LYS A 702 16.06 14.43 27.68
CA LYS A 702 14.61 14.36 27.81
C LYS A 702 13.94 15.30 26.81
N LYS A 703 13.07 14.77 25.93
CA LYS A 703 12.23 15.57 25.03
C LYS A 703 11.36 16.57 25.83
N ASN A 704 11.25 17.82 25.38
CA ASN A 704 10.38 18.81 26.01
C ASN A 704 8.92 18.59 25.58
N VAL A 705 8.24 17.65 26.24
CA VAL A 705 6.82 17.31 26.05
C VAL A 705 5.95 17.81 27.22
N ALA A 706 6.26 19.01 27.73
CA ALA A 706 5.54 19.64 28.83
C ALA A 706 4.08 19.95 28.44
N GLN A 707 3.16 20.00 29.42
CA GLN A 707 1.79 20.38 29.12
C GLN A 707 1.70 21.84 28.70
N VAL A 708 1.09 22.06 27.53
CA VAL A 708 0.74 23.37 26.98
C VAL A 708 -0.71 23.69 27.35
N ALA A 709 -0.95 24.93 27.77
CA ALA A 709 -2.30 25.42 28.07
C ALA A 709 -3.09 25.65 26.76
N PRO A 710 -4.38 25.28 26.69
CA PRO A 710 -5.21 25.58 25.53
C PRO A 710 -5.52 27.08 25.47
N ALA A 711 -5.53 27.65 24.27
CA ALA A 711 -5.75 29.08 24.02
C ALA A 711 -6.97 29.64 24.77
N ASP A 712 -6.91 30.90 25.23
CA ASP A 712 -7.99 31.51 26.02
C ASP A 712 -9.20 31.97 25.20
N GLN A 713 -9.02 32.15 23.90
CA GLN A 713 -10.01 32.51 22.88
C GLN A 713 -9.68 31.78 21.57
N PRO A 714 -10.59 31.70 20.59
CA PRO A 714 -10.24 31.20 19.27
C PRO A 714 -9.31 32.19 18.54
N VAL A 715 -8.45 31.66 17.68
CA VAL A 715 -7.57 32.45 16.80
C VAL A 715 -7.69 31.90 15.40
N VAL A 716 -7.75 32.78 14.39
CA VAL A 716 -7.85 32.41 12.98
C VAL A 716 -6.58 32.82 12.26
N TYR A 717 -5.88 31.83 11.72
CA TYR A 717 -4.74 32.04 10.83
C TYR A 717 -5.18 31.93 9.37
N LEU A 718 -4.64 32.82 8.54
CA LEU A 718 -4.87 32.88 7.10
C LEU A 718 -3.55 32.69 6.37
N MET A 719 -3.47 31.74 5.45
CA MET A 719 -2.28 31.48 4.63
C MET A 719 -2.65 31.50 3.14
N ASP A 720 -2.03 32.41 2.39
CA ASP A 720 -2.45 32.65 1.01
C ASP A 720 -1.98 31.57 0.03
N LYS A 721 -2.87 31.26 -0.92
CA LYS A 721 -2.62 30.37 -2.05
C LYS A 721 -3.31 30.94 -3.30
N PRO A 722 -2.69 31.89 -4.00
CA PRO A 722 -3.27 32.55 -5.16
C PRO A 722 -3.76 31.56 -6.23
N GLY A 723 -4.99 31.77 -6.72
CA GLY A 723 -5.56 30.97 -7.79
C GLY A 723 -5.98 29.54 -7.38
N ALA A 724 -6.04 29.23 -6.08
CA ALA A 724 -6.61 27.99 -5.58
C ALA A 724 -8.08 27.80 -6.07
N LEU A 725 -8.48 26.53 -6.22
CA LEU A 725 -9.86 26.13 -6.55
C LEU A 725 -10.61 25.65 -5.32
N GLN A 726 -9.89 25.02 -4.39
CA GLN A 726 -10.37 24.65 -3.08
C GLN A 726 -9.49 25.29 -2.02
N SER A 727 -10.13 25.80 -0.98
CA SER A 727 -9.46 26.13 0.27
C SER A 727 -9.38 24.87 1.14
N VAL A 728 -8.47 24.85 2.11
CA VAL A 728 -8.48 23.86 3.19
C VAL A 728 -8.61 24.59 4.52
N ILE A 729 -9.70 24.28 5.23
CA ILE A 729 -9.93 24.75 6.59
C ILE A 729 -9.42 23.68 7.55
N TYR A 730 -8.59 24.09 8.49
CA TYR A 730 -8.19 23.29 9.63
C TYR A 730 -8.75 23.88 10.91
N ALA A 731 -9.15 23.01 11.83
CA ALA A 731 -9.44 23.37 13.22
C ALA A 731 -8.57 22.47 14.10
N ALA A 732 -7.78 23.10 14.98
CA ALA A 732 -6.77 22.45 15.79
C ALA A 732 -6.95 22.79 17.27
N GLN A 733 -6.82 21.77 18.11
CA GLN A 733 -6.70 21.90 19.57
C GLN A 733 -5.89 20.74 20.13
N LEU A 734 -5.52 20.83 21.41
CA LEU A 734 -4.89 19.73 22.14
C LEU A 734 -5.93 18.72 22.64
N ALA A 735 -5.49 17.47 22.82
CA ALA A 735 -6.24 16.39 23.44
C ALA A 735 -5.33 15.53 24.35
N PRO A 736 -5.91 14.76 25.30
CA PRO A 736 -5.15 13.86 26.19
C PRO A 736 -4.27 12.85 25.42
N PRO A 737 -3.12 12.42 25.97
CA PRO A 737 -2.16 11.52 25.30
C PRO A 737 -2.78 10.20 24.85
N ARG A 738 -2.07 9.45 23.97
CA ARG A 738 -2.60 8.18 23.42
C ARG A 738 -2.86 7.11 24.49
N ASN A 739 -2.22 7.20 25.65
CA ASN A 739 -2.39 6.32 26.81
C ASN A 739 -3.29 6.86 27.92
N ALA A 740 -3.97 8.00 27.72
CA ALA A 740 -4.98 8.45 28.67
C ALA A 740 -6.09 7.40 28.82
N PRO A 741 -6.65 7.15 30.03
CA PRO A 741 -7.70 6.14 30.21
C PRO A 741 -8.94 6.35 29.33
N GLU A 742 -9.22 7.60 28.97
CA GLU A 742 -10.32 8.00 28.08
C GLU A 742 -9.96 7.97 26.58
N ALA A 743 -8.77 7.52 26.18
CA ALA A 743 -8.30 7.58 24.79
C ALA A 743 -9.11 6.70 23.82
N VAL A 744 -9.66 5.56 24.28
CA VAL A 744 -10.55 4.69 23.49
C VAL A 744 -11.95 5.31 23.37
N PRO A 745 -12.63 5.70 24.47
CA PRO A 745 -13.85 6.51 24.39
C PRO A 745 -13.73 7.76 23.52
N LEU A 746 -12.59 8.46 23.56
CA LEU A 746 -12.36 9.66 22.75
C LEU A 746 -12.20 9.32 21.25
N GLN A 747 -11.70 8.13 20.91
CA GLN A 747 -11.71 7.63 19.53
C GLN A 747 -13.15 7.41 19.04
N VAL A 748 -14.04 6.85 19.87
CA VAL A 748 -15.46 6.67 19.52
C VAL A 748 -16.15 8.03 19.29
N VAL A 749 -15.92 9.01 20.16
CA VAL A 749 -16.41 10.39 19.97
C VAL A 749 -15.85 11.02 18.69
N ASN A 750 -14.55 10.84 18.41
CA ASN A 750 -13.94 11.29 17.16
C ASN A 750 -14.61 10.64 15.94
N ASN A 751 -14.89 9.34 15.97
CA ASN A 751 -15.51 8.61 14.86
C ASN A 751 -16.93 9.11 14.53
N ILE A 752 -17.68 9.53 15.55
CA ILE A 752 -18.99 10.19 15.39
C ILE A 752 -18.83 11.60 14.82
N PHE A 753 -17.82 12.35 15.28
CA PHE A 753 -17.59 13.73 14.86
C PHE A 753 -17.02 13.87 13.45
N GLY A 754 -15.86 13.27 13.18
CA GLY A 754 -15.11 13.39 11.91
C GLY A 754 -14.27 12.16 11.51
N GLY A 755 -14.17 11.12 12.33
CA GLY A 755 -13.26 9.98 12.15
C GLY A 755 -13.78 8.82 11.30
N SER A 756 -15.00 8.93 10.76
CA SER A 756 -15.62 7.91 9.91
C SER A 756 -16.29 8.52 8.68
N PHE A 757 -16.60 7.70 7.66
CA PHE A 757 -17.29 8.17 6.46
C PHE A 757 -18.65 8.79 6.77
N SER A 758 -19.41 8.24 7.72
CA SER A 758 -20.74 8.71 8.14
C SER A 758 -20.72 9.77 9.26
N SER A 759 -19.54 10.29 9.60
CA SER A 759 -19.36 11.26 10.69
C SER A 759 -19.97 12.63 10.43
N ARG A 760 -20.35 13.34 11.50
CA ARG A 760 -21.13 14.61 11.46
C ARG A 760 -20.56 15.65 10.49
N ILE A 761 -19.28 16.01 10.62
CA ILE A 761 -18.70 17.07 9.77
C ILE A 761 -18.65 16.65 8.30
N ASN A 762 -18.50 15.35 8.02
CA ASN A 762 -18.53 14.83 6.67
C ASN A 762 -19.96 14.81 6.10
N MET A 763 -20.94 14.31 6.86
CA MET A 763 -22.35 14.36 6.44
C MET A 763 -22.84 15.79 6.21
N ASN A 764 -22.43 16.75 7.05
CA ASN A 764 -22.68 18.18 6.82
C ASN A 764 -21.99 18.64 5.51
N LEU A 765 -20.66 18.80 5.49
CA LEU A 765 -19.99 19.51 4.38
C LEU A 765 -19.99 18.79 3.02
N ARG A 766 -20.20 17.46 2.99
CA ARG A 766 -20.20 16.64 1.76
C ARG A 766 -21.59 16.19 1.33
N GLU A 767 -22.39 15.60 2.22
CA GLU A 767 -23.68 15.00 1.84
C GLU A 767 -24.87 15.97 1.94
N ASP A 768 -24.85 16.96 2.85
CA ASP A 768 -25.86 18.03 2.94
C ASP A 768 -25.47 19.25 2.07
N LYS A 769 -24.29 19.84 2.32
CA LYS A 769 -23.89 21.09 1.62
C LYS A 769 -23.27 20.88 0.24
N HIS A 770 -22.69 19.71 -0.02
CA HIS A 770 -21.88 19.41 -1.22
C HIS A 770 -20.65 20.34 -1.44
N TRP A 771 -20.17 21.02 -0.41
CA TRP A 771 -19.02 21.94 -0.51
C TRP A 771 -17.67 21.22 -0.46
N SER A 772 -17.64 19.96 -0.02
CA SER A 772 -16.46 19.08 0.00
C SER A 772 -16.69 17.75 -0.73
N TYR A 773 -15.60 17.11 -1.16
CA TYR A 773 -15.58 15.69 -1.52
C TYR A 773 -15.42 14.76 -0.31
N GLY A 774 -14.89 15.28 0.80
CA GLY A 774 -14.62 14.53 2.03
C GLY A 774 -13.87 15.39 3.03
N VAL A 775 -14.43 15.52 4.23
CA VAL A 775 -13.77 16.16 5.38
C VAL A 775 -13.64 15.14 6.51
N ASN A 776 -12.63 15.31 7.37
CA ASN A 776 -12.35 14.34 8.44
C ASN A 776 -11.80 15.03 9.70
N ALA A 777 -11.78 14.29 10.81
CA ALA A 777 -11.08 14.66 12.03
C ALA A 777 -10.36 13.45 12.65
N GLY A 778 -9.20 13.71 13.24
CA GLY A 778 -8.34 12.66 13.78
C GLY A 778 -7.47 13.11 14.94
N LEU A 779 -7.33 12.21 15.91
CA LEU A 779 -6.47 12.35 17.08
C LEU A 779 -5.07 11.80 16.75
N GLN A 780 -4.12 12.67 16.41
CA GLN A 780 -2.76 12.25 16.07
C GLN A 780 -2.12 11.47 17.24
N PRO A 781 -1.41 10.36 17.03
CA PRO A 781 -0.84 9.60 18.14
C PRO A 781 0.41 10.30 18.70
N ALA A 782 0.46 10.48 20.02
CA ALA A 782 1.61 11.03 20.75
C ALA A 782 1.66 10.49 22.20
N VAL A 783 2.85 10.50 22.79
CA VAL A 783 3.11 10.15 24.20
C VAL A 783 2.71 11.29 25.14
N GLY A 784 2.87 12.55 24.73
CA GLY A 784 2.35 13.73 25.42
C GLY A 784 0.96 14.16 24.92
N GLN A 785 0.52 15.38 25.28
CA GLN A 785 -0.69 15.98 24.70
C GLN A 785 -0.60 15.96 23.17
N ARG A 786 -1.65 15.47 22.51
CA ARG A 786 -1.69 15.29 21.05
C ARG A 786 -2.54 16.34 20.35
N LEU A 787 -2.25 16.58 19.07
CA LEU A 787 -3.13 17.33 18.19
C LEU A 787 -4.42 16.54 17.92
N TYR A 788 -5.55 17.17 18.22
CA TYR A 788 -6.84 16.84 17.61
C TYR A 788 -7.07 17.84 16.48
N LEU A 789 -7.20 17.33 15.26
CA LEU A 789 -7.21 18.12 14.04
C LEU A 789 -8.38 17.69 13.15
N SER A 790 -9.21 18.65 12.72
CA SER A 790 -10.10 18.44 11.56
C SER A 790 -9.47 19.00 10.28
N THR A 791 -9.60 18.28 9.18
CA THR A 791 -9.14 18.67 7.85
C THR A 791 -10.34 18.79 6.91
N SER A 792 -10.62 20.00 6.42
CA SER A 792 -11.82 20.30 5.63
C SER A 792 -11.48 21.01 4.31
N PRO A 793 -11.15 20.26 3.24
CA PRO A 793 -11.01 20.80 1.88
C PRO A 793 -12.40 21.20 1.33
N VAL A 794 -12.56 22.43 0.87
CA VAL A 794 -13.87 22.98 0.42
C VAL A 794 -13.74 23.87 -0.81
N GLN A 795 -14.82 24.00 -1.58
CA GLN A 795 -14.92 24.97 -2.68
C GLN A 795 -14.56 26.39 -2.19
N THR A 796 -13.69 27.10 -2.92
CA THR A 796 -13.08 28.37 -2.43
C THR A 796 -14.12 29.44 -2.10
N ASP A 797 -15.15 29.59 -2.91
CA ASP A 797 -16.25 30.54 -2.71
C ASP A 797 -17.19 30.16 -1.55
N LYS A 798 -17.08 28.93 -1.03
CA LYS A 798 -17.83 28.42 0.13
C LYS A 798 -17.04 28.46 1.44
N THR A 799 -15.78 28.90 1.43
CA THR A 799 -14.87 28.86 2.59
C THR A 799 -15.46 29.48 3.86
N GLY A 800 -16.05 30.68 3.77
CA GLY A 800 -16.67 31.35 4.93
C GLY A 800 -17.88 30.57 5.48
N ALA A 801 -18.79 30.13 4.61
CA ALA A 801 -19.96 29.36 5.02
C ALA A 801 -19.58 27.99 5.61
N ALA A 802 -18.60 27.30 5.01
CA ALA A 802 -18.08 26.03 5.53
C ALA A 802 -17.39 26.19 6.89
N LEU A 803 -16.69 27.31 7.12
CA LEU A 803 -16.10 27.64 8.41
C LEU A 803 -17.19 27.89 9.47
N GLN A 804 -18.28 28.56 9.11
CA GLN A 804 -19.44 28.77 9.99
C GLN A 804 -20.12 27.43 10.37
N GLU A 805 -20.34 26.54 9.40
CA GLU A 805 -20.89 25.19 9.65
C GLU A 805 -19.95 24.36 10.55
N LEU A 806 -18.62 24.45 10.36
CA LEU A 806 -17.65 23.77 11.24
C LEU A 806 -17.69 24.32 12.66
N VAL A 807 -17.74 25.64 12.85
CA VAL A 807 -17.90 26.27 14.18
C VAL A 807 -19.18 25.76 14.84
N GLN A 808 -20.28 25.66 14.10
CA GLN A 808 -21.53 25.12 14.61
C GLN A 808 -21.44 23.62 14.92
N GLU A 809 -20.80 22.79 14.11
CA GLU A 809 -20.64 21.35 14.41
C GLU A 809 -19.72 21.10 15.61
N TYR A 810 -18.69 21.93 15.80
CA TYR A 810 -17.88 21.90 17.02
C TYR A 810 -18.71 22.28 18.26
N ALA A 811 -19.59 23.29 18.18
CA ALA A 811 -20.54 23.62 19.25
C ALA A 811 -21.61 22.52 19.47
N ASN A 812 -22.06 21.87 18.39
CA ASN A 812 -23.01 20.77 18.41
C ASN A 812 -22.47 19.58 19.21
N ILE A 813 -21.30 19.05 18.82
CA ILE A 813 -20.69 17.87 19.46
C ILE A 813 -20.28 18.16 20.90
N ALA A 814 -19.86 19.39 21.22
CA ALA A 814 -19.52 19.81 22.58
C ALA A 814 -20.75 20.01 23.49
N GLY A 815 -21.98 20.00 22.96
CA GLY A 815 -23.20 19.92 23.77
C GLY A 815 -24.47 20.49 23.14
N ALA A 816 -24.38 21.39 22.15
CA ALA A 816 -25.58 22.06 21.59
C ALA A 816 -26.50 21.11 20.79
N LYS A 817 -25.98 19.97 20.33
CA LYS A 817 -26.73 18.88 19.72
C LYS A 817 -26.09 17.55 20.18
N PRO A 818 -26.54 16.97 21.31
CA PRO A 818 -25.92 15.80 21.90
C PRO A 818 -25.72 14.61 20.94
N ILE A 819 -24.72 13.78 21.22
CA ILE A 819 -24.53 12.45 20.62
C ILE A 819 -25.75 11.59 20.97
N THR A 820 -26.43 11.06 19.95
CA THR A 820 -27.58 10.17 20.08
C THR A 820 -27.16 8.71 20.28
N ALA A 821 -28.10 7.87 20.75
CA ALA A 821 -27.86 6.44 20.87
C ALA A 821 -27.56 5.75 19.52
N ALA A 822 -28.21 6.19 18.44
CA ALA A 822 -28.00 5.62 17.09
C ALA A 822 -26.61 5.94 16.52
N GLU A 823 -26.14 7.19 16.68
CA GLU A 823 -24.78 7.59 16.31
C GLU A 823 -23.73 6.82 17.09
N LEU A 824 -23.97 6.60 18.40
CA LEU A 824 -23.06 5.83 19.25
C LEU A 824 -23.03 4.34 18.86
N SER A 825 -24.19 3.71 18.67
CA SER A 825 -24.28 2.30 18.25
C SER A 825 -23.55 2.07 16.93
N SER A 826 -23.81 2.89 15.91
CA SER A 826 -23.14 2.77 14.61
C SER A 826 -21.62 2.96 14.69
N ALA A 827 -21.14 3.87 15.55
CA ALA A 827 -19.71 4.04 15.78
C ALA A 827 -19.09 2.89 16.58
N GLN A 828 -19.81 2.31 17.54
CA GLN A 828 -19.40 1.14 18.32
C GLN A 828 -19.32 -0.11 17.43
N GLU A 829 -20.34 -0.39 16.63
CA GLU A 829 -20.39 -1.47 15.64
C GLU A 829 -19.21 -1.38 14.66
N ASN A 830 -19.01 -0.20 14.04
CA ASN A 830 -17.97 0.01 13.04
C ASN A 830 -16.54 -0.10 13.63
N GLU A 831 -16.32 0.38 14.85
CA GLU A 831 -15.02 0.28 15.53
C GLU A 831 -14.72 -1.13 16.06
N THR A 832 -15.74 -1.94 16.37
CA THR A 832 -15.57 -3.29 16.94
C THR A 832 -15.53 -4.40 15.89
N LEU A 833 -16.43 -4.38 14.90
CA LEU A 833 -16.53 -5.43 13.88
C LEU A 833 -15.27 -5.53 12.99
N ARG A 834 -14.51 -4.45 12.82
CA ARG A 834 -13.27 -4.45 12.01
C ARG A 834 -12.03 -5.03 12.72
N LEU A 835 -12.12 -5.34 14.02
CA LEU A 835 -10.97 -5.71 14.84
C LEU A 835 -10.31 -7.05 14.45
N PRO A 836 -11.04 -8.14 14.13
CA PRO A 836 -10.43 -9.43 13.79
C PRO A 836 -9.49 -9.36 12.58
N GLY A 837 -9.94 -8.76 11.47
CA GLY A 837 -9.15 -8.62 10.24
C GLY A 837 -7.92 -7.72 10.36
N SER A 838 -7.79 -6.95 11.46
CA SER A 838 -6.68 -6.01 11.65
C SER A 838 -5.36 -6.69 12.08
N PHE A 839 -5.36 -7.98 12.47
CA PHE A 839 -4.22 -8.64 13.14
C PHE A 839 -3.84 -10.03 12.57
N GLU A 840 -4.25 -10.33 11.33
CA GLU A 840 -4.07 -11.62 10.66
C GLU A 840 -2.59 -12.04 10.47
N THR A 841 -1.73 -11.11 10.05
CA THR A 841 -0.31 -11.40 9.77
C THR A 841 0.63 -11.08 10.94
N ALA A 842 1.81 -11.70 10.96
CA ALA A 842 2.85 -11.40 11.95
C ALA A 842 3.32 -9.93 11.91
N GLY A 843 3.31 -9.28 10.75
CA GLY A 843 3.60 -7.85 10.60
C GLY A 843 2.53 -6.95 11.21
N GLN A 844 1.24 -7.24 10.99
CA GLN A 844 0.13 -6.54 11.66
C GLN A 844 0.20 -6.71 13.19
N LEU A 845 0.50 -7.92 13.66
CA LEU A 845 0.69 -8.22 15.08
C LEU A 845 1.89 -7.44 15.67
N ALA A 846 2.99 -7.32 14.93
CA ALA A 846 4.12 -6.46 15.33
C ALA A 846 3.74 -4.96 15.39
N GLY A 847 2.89 -4.48 14.48
CA GLY A 847 2.30 -3.14 14.55
C GLY A 847 1.42 -2.92 15.79
N ALA A 848 0.66 -3.94 16.20
CA ALA A 848 -0.17 -3.93 17.41
C ALA A 848 0.68 -3.79 18.68
N TYR A 849 1.64 -4.69 18.90
CA TYR A 849 2.53 -4.61 20.07
C TYR A 849 3.46 -3.39 20.00
N GLY A 850 3.90 -2.98 18.80
CA GLY A 850 4.63 -1.71 18.62
C GLY A 850 3.82 -0.50 19.07
N THR A 851 2.51 -0.50 18.87
CA THR A 851 1.60 0.54 19.39
C THR A 851 1.50 0.47 20.93
N ILE A 852 1.37 -0.72 21.51
CA ILE A 852 1.34 -0.90 22.98
C ILE A 852 2.65 -0.42 23.61
N LEU A 853 3.80 -0.82 23.06
CA LEU A 853 5.12 -0.49 23.59
C LEU A 853 5.48 0.99 23.38
N GLN A 854 5.19 1.59 22.21
CA GLN A 854 5.51 2.99 21.96
C GLN A 854 4.76 3.93 22.92
N TYR A 855 3.45 3.72 23.08
CA TYR A 855 2.61 4.62 23.88
C TYR A 855 2.46 4.16 25.34
N GLN A 856 3.08 3.05 25.74
CA GLN A 856 3.01 2.49 27.09
C GLN A 856 1.56 2.18 27.50
N LEU A 857 0.84 1.49 26.61
CA LEU A 857 -0.53 1.02 26.84
C LEU A 857 -0.53 -0.24 27.73
N PRO A 858 -1.67 -0.60 28.34
CA PRO A 858 -1.83 -1.91 28.99
C PRO A 858 -1.51 -3.07 28.03
N ALA A 859 -0.91 -4.14 28.54
CA ALA A 859 -0.51 -5.30 27.72
C ALA A 859 -1.71 -6.03 27.09
N ASP A 860 -2.88 -5.90 27.70
CA ASP A 860 -4.19 -6.43 27.31
C ASP A 860 -5.04 -5.42 26.52
N TYR A 861 -4.51 -4.24 26.17
CA TYR A 861 -5.25 -3.12 25.56
C TYR A 861 -6.19 -3.51 24.41
N PHE A 862 -5.75 -4.37 23.47
CA PHE A 862 -6.61 -4.84 22.36
C PHE A 862 -7.61 -5.92 22.78
N ASN A 863 -7.32 -6.70 23.82
CA ASN A 863 -8.22 -7.72 24.34
C ASN A 863 -9.39 -7.07 25.12
N THR A 864 -9.13 -5.97 25.84
CA THR A 864 -10.15 -5.18 26.55
C THR A 864 -10.85 -4.13 25.66
N PHE A 865 -10.37 -3.90 24.44
CA PHE A 865 -10.80 -2.80 23.58
C PHE A 865 -12.30 -2.89 23.22
N THR A 866 -12.78 -4.04 22.73
CA THR A 866 -14.20 -4.23 22.38
C THR A 866 -15.11 -3.93 23.57
N GLY A 867 -14.81 -4.50 24.76
CA GLY A 867 -15.57 -4.23 25.97
C GLY A 867 -15.56 -2.75 26.39
N THR A 868 -14.42 -2.07 26.20
CA THR A 868 -14.27 -0.63 26.49
C THR A 868 -15.11 0.23 25.54
N VAL A 869 -15.21 -0.15 24.26
CA VAL A 869 -16.05 0.52 23.27
C VAL A 869 -17.53 0.28 23.54
N LEU A 870 -17.94 -0.98 23.76
CA LEU A 870 -19.35 -1.35 23.98
C LEU A 870 -19.92 -0.88 25.33
N ALA A 871 -19.09 -0.74 26.37
CA ALA A 871 -19.52 -0.21 27.67
C ALA A 871 -19.82 1.31 27.66
N MET A 872 -19.55 2.00 26.56
CA MET A 872 -19.76 3.44 26.43
C MET A 872 -21.24 3.78 26.24
N THR A 873 -21.75 4.69 27.07
CA THR A 873 -23.13 5.20 27.00
C THR A 873 -23.19 6.59 26.35
N PRO A 874 -24.35 7.03 25.80
CA PRO A 874 -24.51 8.38 25.28
C PRO A 874 -24.24 9.48 26.32
N ALA A 875 -24.55 9.25 27.59
CA ALA A 875 -24.26 10.19 28.66
C ALA A 875 -22.74 10.38 28.86
N GLN A 876 -21.97 9.28 28.88
CA GLN A 876 -20.51 9.33 28.95
C GLN A 876 -19.90 9.94 27.68
N ALA A 877 -20.44 9.63 26.50
CA ALA A 877 -19.99 10.18 25.22
C ALA A 877 -20.14 11.71 25.18
N ASN A 878 -21.31 12.22 25.59
CA ASN A 878 -21.56 13.66 25.67
C ASN A 878 -20.69 14.34 26.75
N ALA A 879 -20.58 13.75 27.94
CA ALA A 879 -19.74 14.29 29.01
C ALA A 879 -18.22 14.23 28.69
N LEU A 880 -17.81 13.36 27.76
CA LEU A 880 -16.45 13.33 27.22
C LEU A 880 -16.26 14.39 26.13
N ALA A 881 -17.19 14.47 25.18
CA ALA A 881 -17.15 15.47 24.11
C ALA A 881 -17.15 16.90 24.69
N ALA A 882 -18.04 17.21 25.64
CA ALA A 882 -18.13 18.54 26.27
C ALA A 882 -16.88 18.96 27.06
N ARG A 883 -16.08 18.02 27.57
CA ARG A 883 -14.82 18.33 28.31
C ARG A 883 -13.57 18.31 27.44
N THR A 884 -13.59 17.60 26.31
CA THR A 884 -12.41 17.43 25.43
C THR A 884 -12.48 18.29 24.18
N ILE A 885 -13.67 18.60 23.67
CA ILE A 885 -13.89 19.42 22.48
C ILE A 885 -14.26 20.82 22.96
N THR A 886 -13.42 21.82 22.64
CA THR A 886 -13.51 23.16 23.23
C THR A 886 -13.63 24.23 22.14
N PRO A 887 -14.84 24.50 21.60
CA PRO A 887 -15.04 25.36 20.44
C PRO A 887 -14.49 26.78 20.62
N GLY A 888 -14.69 27.35 21.82
CA GLY A 888 -14.17 28.67 22.21
C GLY A 888 -12.65 28.75 22.42
N LYS A 889 -11.90 27.68 22.11
CA LYS A 889 -10.43 27.59 22.25
C LYS A 889 -9.76 27.01 20.99
N LEU A 890 -10.49 26.88 19.88
CA LEU A 890 -9.95 26.33 18.63
C LEU A 890 -9.00 27.30 17.93
N THR A 891 -7.86 26.79 17.49
CA THR A 891 -7.02 27.47 16.49
C THR A 891 -7.48 27.05 15.12
N TRP A 892 -7.96 28.01 14.33
CA TRP A 892 -8.36 27.80 12.94
C TRP A 892 -7.20 28.18 12.03
N LEU A 893 -7.01 27.45 10.93
CA LEU A 893 -6.12 27.83 9.84
C LEU A 893 -6.84 27.62 8.50
N VAL A 894 -6.94 28.69 7.71
CA VAL A 894 -7.51 28.65 6.36
C VAL A 894 -6.37 28.84 5.35
N VAL A 895 -6.13 27.82 4.53
CA VAL A 895 -5.20 27.88 3.40
C VAL A 895 -6.02 28.01 2.10
N GLY A 896 -5.86 29.10 1.34
CA GLY A 896 -6.69 29.35 0.17
C GLY A 896 -6.42 30.69 -0.50
N ASP A 897 -7.16 30.99 -1.57
CA ASP A 897 -7.00 32.23 -2.35
C ASP A 897 -7.55 33.44 -1.57
N MET A 898 -6.68 34.18 -0.87
CA MET A 898 -7.10 35.17 0.13
C MET A 898 -7.87 36.35 -0.49
N SER A 899 -7.65 36.64 -1.77
CA SER A 899 -8.43 37.63 -2.52
C SER A 899 -9.91 37.27 -2.67
N LYS A 900 -10.31 36.04 -2.29
CA LYS A 900 -11.69 35.53 -2.33
C LYS A 900 -12.22 35.16 -0.95
N VAL A 901 -11.36 34.69 -0.03
CA VAL A 901 -11.82 34.09 1.24
C VAL A 901 -11.67 34.98 2.47
N GLU A 902 -10.71 35.92 2.48
CA GLU A 902 -10.37 36.69 3.70
C GLU A 902 -11.57 37.49 4.24
N ALA A 903 -12.30 38.18 3.38
CA ALA A 903 -13.47 38.98 3.78
C ALA A 903 -14.58 38.12 4.40
N GLY A 904 -14.86 36.95 3.82
CA GLY A 904 -15.87 36.02 4.32
C GLY A 904 -15.48 35.37 5.65
N VAL A 905 -14.19 35.10 5.86
CA VAL A 905 -13.68 34.57 7.14
C VAL A 905 -13.70 35.65 8.23
N ARG A 906 -13.27 36.87 7.92
CA ARG A 906 -13.30 38.00 8.88
C ARG A 906 -14.72 38.35 9.33
N ALA A 907 -15.71 38.29 8.44
CA ALA A 907 -17.11 38.60 8.76
C ALA A 907 -17.74 37.71 9.85
N LEU A 908 -17.18 36.52 10.11
CA LEU A 908 -17.64 35.62 11.16
C LEU A 908 -17.23 36.05 12.59
N ASN A 909 -16.27 36.98 12.73
CA ASN A 909 -15.80 37.51 14.01
C ASN A 909 -15.39 36.44 15.06
N LEU A 910 -14.84 35.29 14.60
CA LEU A 910 -14.54 34.14 15.47
C LEU A 910 -13.45 34.40 16.54
N GLY A 911 -12.60 35.41 16.33
CA GLY A 911 -11.44 35.69 17.16
C GLY A 911 -10.45 36.61 16.44
N GLU A 912 -9.20 36.67 16.93
CA GLU A 912 -8.14 37.42 16.26
C GLU A 912 -7.77 36.78 14.92
N VAL A 913 -7.70 37.57 13.84
CA VAL A 913 -7.43 37.08 12.47
C VAL A 913 -6.05 37.53 11.99
N ARG A 914 -5.09 36.60 12.00
CA ARG A 914 -3.66 36.78 11.65
C ARG A 914 -3.37 36.21 10.25
N LYS A 915 -2.59 36.91 9.43
CA LYS A 915 -2.05 36.35 8.18
C LYS A 915 -0.64 35.81 8.41
N ILE A 916 -0.30 34.68 7.79
CA ILE A 916 1.01 34.01 7.90
C ILE A 916 1.53 33.49 6.55
N ASP A 917 2.86 33.35 6.45
CA ASP A 917 3.55 32.71 5.33
C ASP A 917 3.54 31.16 5.45
N THR A 918 4.21 30.48 4.50
CA THR A 918 4.31 29.01 4.43
C THR A 918 5.19 28.35 5.51
N ASP A 919 5.79 29.16 6.39
CA ASP A 919 6.67 28.74 7.47
C ASP A 919 6.14 29.20 8.85
N GLY A 920 5.02 29.94 8.87
CA GLY A 920 4.30 30.35 10.07
C GLY A 920 4.59 31.76 10.55
N HIS A 921 5.40 32.55 9.82
CA HIS A 921 5.71 33.93 10.21
C HIS A 921 4.55 34.87 9.87
N PRO A 922 4.23 35.87 10.72
CA PRO A 922 3.22 36.87 10.41
C PRO A 922 3.54 37.68 9.15
N VAL A 923 2.52 37.97 8.34
CA VAL A 923 2.63 38.86 7.15
C VAL A 923 1.60 40.01 7.20
N PRO A 924 1.87 41.16 6.57
CA PRO A 924 0.97 42.33 6.53
C PRO A 924 -0.39 42.06 5.88
#